data_AF-A0A352WLJ5-F1
#
_entry.id   AF-A0A352WLJ5-F1
#
_cell.length_a   1.000
_cell.length_b   1.000
_cell.length_c   1.000
_cell.angle_alpha   90.00
_cell.angle_beta   90.00
_cell.angle_gamma   90.00
#
_symmetry.space_group_name_H-M   'P 1'
#
loop_
_entity.id
_entity.type
_entity.pdbx_description
1 polymer ?
#
loop_
_entity_poly.entity_id
_entity_poly.type
_entity_poly.pdbx_seq_one_letter_code
_entity_poly.pdbx_strand_id
1 'polypeptide(L)'
;MEDLSEIVEGALYVTIRELNDKKSIVMDPETEKLYYKKTLKVYSVPVFRYLKEHPNPALPRIKTFWREEGNLVVIEELIQGSTLLEYLEEHDVSFEEKKRILLEICDGLIFLHSAEPPIIHRDIKATNIMITDDGKAVIIDYDAAKQYVQGSSKDTVLIGTQGNAAPEQYGFAQSDQRTDIYAFGKMIEKVMPESPRAMEVARIATIFNPASRYQTVRQMRNEIEKLWDPKISTAEHYKDKAGEMVHKKTFKLAVALVILIILAAVGKRFFDKNIYPEYFVRKPAYEAAVEAMKAGDYEKAVEKLDKCGHSYKDSADLYQECLDRIYEKKQQKIKDTYLEDFNTAVDAFRGSGQTDDEIEMISRYQTMTNAGLDGNYNDVCYDAAIYIIKKNLDEDKNGQAKNVLTVFSDKTKRMKGFDGYTEKLRYEFAGMLCDKKEYGDAREQYLLLGEYEDSAKKAEESMDEMYNYYIESDQLIIGYQYFDDLYTKHLDDDHVRKLRKELSKLVGERFYRDGEYNKAIQYFRIYYADKTDKARLYDAEYMYCVENMDKPDNLSKQYLEQLVEMGYPGAADLKNGMDTWKINVWVENSGQYQVIIHVECSRASGGTLEYNVTTKFTDGAKYTYNATNTNATKVSNGLYSDMYNYLSYVGVYDLSGNLLAEWTH
;
A
#
# COMPACT_ATOMS: atom_id res chain seq x y z
N MET A 1 34.36 41.67 -7.51
CA MET A 1 34.36 42.72 -8.54
C MET A 1 33.27 42.34 -9.50
N GLU A 2 32.17 43.10 -9.52
CA GLU A 2 31.19 43.02 -10.60
C GLU A 2 31.95 43.20 -11.92
N ASP A 3 31.68 42.33 -12.88
CA ASP A 3 32.34 42.38 -14.18
C ASP A 3 31.84 43.66 -14.87
N LEU A 4 32.71 44.66 -15.00
CA LEU A 4 32.40 45.96 -15.62
C LEU A 4 31.85 45.79 -17.05
N SER A 5 32.05 44.64 -17.68
CA SER A 5 31.45 44.29 -18.98
C SER A 5 29.92 44.07 -18.92
N GLU A 6 29.38 43.56 -17.82
CA GLU A 6 27.94 43.28 -17.66
C GLU A 6 27.11 44.56 -17.49
N ILE A 7 27.65 45.57 -16.79
CA ILE A 7 26.99 46.87 -16.59
C ILE A 7 26.95 47.70 -17.89
N VAL A 8 27.98 47.56 -18.75
CA VAL A 8 28.05 48.25 -20.05
C VAL A 8 27.04 47.67 -21.05
N GLU A 9 26.77 46.37 -21.02
CA GLU A 9 25.82 45.70 -21.93
C GLU A 9 24.36 46.11 -21.66
N GLY A 10 24.01 46.40 -20.41
CA GLY A 10 22.66 46.84 -20.02
C GLY A 10 22.27 48.25 -20.49
N ALA A 11 23.25 49.12 -20.73
CA ALA A 11 23.06 50.48 -21.23
C ALA A 11 22.81 50.55 -22.75
N LEU A 12 22.93 49.42 -23.46
CA LEU A 12 22.79 49.36 -24.92
C LEU A 12 21.34 49.22 -25.37
N TYR A 13 20.43 48.71 -24.53
CA TYR A 13 19.04 48.45 -24.94
C TYR A 13 18.14 49.67 -24.74
N VAL A 14 17.40 50.06 -25.77
CA VAL A 14 16.48 51.21 -25.75
C VAL A 14 15.06 50.75 -25.39
N THR A 15 14.46 51.30 -24.34
CA THR A 15 13.06 51.02 -24.00
C THR A 15 12.12 51.55 -25.09
N ILE A 16 11.39 50.65 -25.72
CA ILE A 16 10.37 50.97 -26.73
C ILE A 16 8.99 51.12 -26.09
N ARG A 17 8.69 50.26 -25.12
CA ARG A 17 7.39 50.25 -24.44
C ARG A 17 7.53 49.78 -23.01
N GLU A 18 7.05 50.57 -22.06
CA GLU A 18 6.88 50.10 -20.68
C GLU A 18 5.57 49.32 -20.56
N LEU A 19 5.63 48.17 -19.89
CA LEU A 19 4.47 47.35 -19.58
C LEU A 19 4.07 47.56 -18.11
N ASN A 20 5.05 47.54 -17.20
CA ASN A 20 4.91 47.92 -15.80
C ASN A 20 6.28 48.30 -15.18
N ASP A 21 6.31 48.56 -13.89
CA ASP A 21 7.48 48.98 -13.10
C ASP A 21 8.67 48.00 -13.15
N LYS A 22 8.46 46.77 -13.63
CA LYS A 22 9.51 45.72 -13.70
C LYS A 22 9.66 45.09 -15.07
N LYS A 23 8.77 45.37 -16.03
CA LYS A 23 8.69 44.68 -17.33
C LYS A 23 8.58 45.71 -18.45
N SER A 24 9.42 45.60 -19.46
CA SER A 24 9.43 46.49 -20.63
C SER A 24 9.84 45.74 -21.89
N ILE A 25 9.42 46.26 -23.05
CA ILE A 25 9.94 45.84 -24.35
C ILE A 25 11.08 46.78 -24.71
N VAL A 26 12.23 46.20 -24.99
CA VAL A 26 13.44 46.94 -25.35
C VAL A 26 13.93 46.53 -26.74
N MET A 27 14.65 47.41 -27.40
CA MET A 27 15.25 47.16 -28.69
C MET A 27 16.77 47.17 -28.56
N ASP A 28 17.42 46.19 -29.18
CA ASP A 28 18.85 46.26 -29.46
C ASP A 28 19.07 47.23 -30.63
N PRO A 29 19.72 48.39 -30.42
CA PRO A 29 19.88 49.41 -31.44
C PRO A 29 20.82 48.99 -32.57
N GLU A 30 21.65 47.95 -32.39
CA GLU A 30 22.53 47.45 -33.44
C GLU A 30 21.80 46.49 -34.39
N THR A 31 20.88 45.67 -33.85
CA THR A 31 20.19 44.64 -34.63
C THR A 31 18.73 44.97 -34.94
N GLU A 32 18.20 46.05 -34.37
CA GLU A 32 16.78 46.46 -34.40
C GLU A 32 15.81 45.36 -33.88
N LYS A 33 16.34 44.34 -33.20
CA LYS A 33 15.52 43.25 -32.64
C LYS A 33 14.91 43.65 -31.32
N LEU A 34 13.64 43.30 -31.15
CA LEU A 34 12.89 43.48 -29.91
C LEU A 34 13.16 42.33 -28.94
N TYR A 35 13.31 42.69 -27.68
CA TYR A 35 13.52 41.79 -26.56
C TYR A 35 12.59 42.16 -25.41
N TYR A 36 12.35 41.18 -24.55
CA TYR A 36 11.62 41.36 -23.31
C TYR A 36 12.61 41.58 -22.16
N LYS A 37 12.49 42.72 -21.48
CA LYS A 37 13.30 43.09 -20.33
C LYS A 37 12.49 42.95 -19.05
N LYS A 38 13.03 42.23 -18.06
CA LYS A 38 12.44 42.10 -16.73
C LYS A 38 13.44 42.29 -15.59
N THR A 39 12.96 42.82 -14.46
CA THR A 39 13.75 43.04 -13.24
C THR A 39 13.21 42.20 -12.09
N LEU A 40 14.04 41.30 -11.55
CA LEU A 40 13.65 40.26 -10.59
C LEU A 40 14.27 40.49 -9.21
N LYS A 41 13.44 40.38 -8.17
CA LYS A 41 13.87 40.44 -6.75
C LYS A 41 14.22 39.07 -6.17
N VAL A 42 13.54 38.03 -6.64
CA VAL A 42 13.78 36.64 -6.26
C VAL A 42 14.24 35.94 -7.53
N TYR A 43 15.43 35.35 -7.51
CA TYR A 43 16.03 34.75 -8.70
C TYR A 43 17.08 33.70 -8.32
N SER A 44 17.44 32.86 -9.28
CA SER A 44 18.54 31.91 -9.20
C SER A 44 19.49 32.13 -10.37
N VAL A 45 20.63 32.77 -10.15
CA VAL A 45 21.64 33.00 -11.21
C VAL A 45 22.09 31.71 -11.91
N PRO A 46 22.29 30.58 -11.20
CA PRO A 46 22.59 29.31 -11.87
C PRO A 46 21.52 28.87 -12.89
N VAL A 47 20.25 29.15 -12.63
CA VAL A 47 19.15 28.83 -13.57
C VAL A 47 19.28 29.68 -14.83
N PHE A 48 19.38 31.00 -14.69
CA PHE A 48 19.51 31.91 -15.84
C PHE A 48 20.79 31.65 -16.65
N ARG A 49 21.88 31.27 -15.99
CA ARG A 49 23.11 30.83 -16.67
C ARG A 49 22.87 29.57 -17.49
N TYR A 50 22.26 28.54 -16.88
CA TYR A 50 21.96 27.28 -17.56
C TYR A 50 21.09 27.51 -18.81
N LEU A 51 20.04 28.33 -18.69
CA LEU A 51 19.12 28.64 -19.80
C LEU A 51 19.77 29.46 -20.92
N LYS A 52 20.73 30.33 -20.59
CA LYS A 52 21.53 31.07 -21.58
C LYS A 52 22.46 30.13 -22.37
N GLU A 53 23.06 29.15 -21.70
CA GLU A 53 24.02 28.20 -22.27
C GLU A 53 23.35 27.05 -23.03
N HIS A 54 22.12 26.68 -22.66
CA HIS A 54 21.37 25.55 -23.22
C HIS A 54 20.02 26.03 -23.80
N PRO A 55 20.00 26.64 -25.00
CA PRO A 55 18.75 27.09 -25.60
C PRO A 55 17.84 25.91 -25.94
N ASN A 56 16.53 26.07 -25.69
CA ASN A 56 15.51 25.08 -25.99
C ASN A 56 14.30 25.76 -26.68
N PRO A 57 13.75 25.21 -27.78
CA PRO A 57 12.63 25.85 -28.49
C PRO A 57 11.33 25.98 -27.68
N ALA A 58 11.17 25.23 -26.59
CA ALA A 58 10.02 25.34 -25.70
C ALA A 58 10.17 26.45 -24.64
N LEU A 59 11.26 27.23 -24.67
CA LEU A 59 11.58 28.29 -23.70
C LEU A 59 12.13 29.54 -24.42
N PRO A 60 11.81 30.77 -23.94
CA PRO A 60 12.44 31.99 -24.44
C PRO A 60 13.96 31.96 -24.28
N ARG A 61 14.69 32.29 -25.33
CA ARG A 61 16.15 32.36 -25.26
C ARG A 61 16.60 33.55 -24.41
N ILE A 62 17.42 33.28 -23.38
CA ILE A 62 18.10 34.32 -22.64
C ILE A 62 19.21 34.93 -23.50
N LYS A 63 19.11 36.24 -23.77
CA LYS A 63 20.14 36.99 -24.50
C LYS A 63 21.26 37.39 -23.55
N THR A 64 20.91 38.06 -22.44
CA THR A 64 21.86 38.42 -21.38
C THR A 64 21.14 38.70 -20.07
N PHE A 65 21.88 38.74 -18.96
CA PHE A 65 21.38 39.15 -17.66
C PHE A 65 22.53 39.70 -16.81
N TRP A 66 22.23 40.61 -15.89
CA TRP A 66 23.20 41.18 -14.94
C TRP A 66 22.51 41.51 -13.61
N ARG A 67 23.32 41.80 -12.59
CA ARG A 67 22.81 42.26 -11.29
C ARG A 67 22.91 43.78 -11.18
N GLU A 68 21.85 44.39 -10.69
CA GLU A 68 21.75 45.84 -10.48
C GLU A 68 20.96 46.11 -9.20
N GLU A 69 21.56 46.83 -8.24
CA GLU A 69 20.93 47.21 -6.96
C GLU A 69 20.27 46.04 -6.21
N GLY A 70 20.89 44.85 -6.26
CA GLY A 70 20.38 43.62 -5.62
C GLY A 70 19.31 42.88 -6.42
N ASN A 71 18.83 43.43 -7.54
CA ASN A 71 17.92 42.79 -8.48
C ASN A 71 18.69 42.09 -9.62
N LEU A 72 18.05 41.13 -10.28
CA LEU A 72 18.54 40.56 -11.53
C LEU A 72 17.77 41.19 -12.69
N VAL A 73 18.47 41.84 -13.61
CA VAL A 73 17.89 42.33 -14.86
C VAL A 73 18.14 41.29 -15.95
N VAL A 74 17.10 40.89 -16.66
CA VAL A 74 17.14 39.84 -17.67
C VAL A 74 16.62 40.37 -19.00
N ILE A 75 17.36 40.11 -20.08
CA ILE A 75 16.97 40.36 -21.46
C ILE A 75 16.75 39.00 -22.13
N GLU A 76 15.52 38.73 -22.52
CA GLU A 76 15.11 37.47 -23.15
C GLU A 76 14.35 37.71 -24.44
N GLU A 77 14.25 36.67 -25.25
CA GLU A 77 13.48 36.68 -26.50
C GLU A 77 12.03 37.11 -26.26
N LEU A 78 11.56 38.07 -27.07
CA LEU A 78 10.15 38.45 -27.07
C LEU A 78 9.37 37.41 -27.88
N ILE A 79 8.65 36.54 -27.19
CA ILE A 79 7.72 35.60 -27.83
C ILE A 79 6.48 36.38 -28.26
N GLN A 80 6.08 36.22 -29.53
CA GLN A 80 4.87 36.81 -30.08
C GLN A 80 3.74 35.78 -30.05
N GLY A 81 2.56 36.21 -29.62
CA GLY A 81 1.38 35.36 -29.49
C GLY A 81 0.50 35.79 -28.32
N SER A 82 -0.43 34.92 -27.94
CA SER A 82 -1.30 35.09 -26.78
C SER A 82 -0.96 34.08 -25.70
N THR A 83 -1.29 34.36 -24.44
CA THR A 83 -1.18 33.33 -23.40
C THR A 83 -2.12 32.17 -23.71
N LEU A 84 -1.83 30.95 -23.22
CA LEU A 84 -2.71 29.80 -23.39
C LEU A 84 -4.10 30.07 -22.77
N LEU A 85 -4.16 30.88 -21.72
CA LEU A 85 -5.44 31.31 -21.15
C LEU A 85 -6.27 32.11 -22.17
N GLU A 86 -5.70 33.18 -22.71
CA GLU A 86 -6.37 34.02 -23.72
C GLU A 86 -6.70 33.20 -24.97
N TYR A 87 -5.77 32.33 -25.39
CA TYR A 87 -5.95 31.46 -26.56
C TYR A 87 -7.17 30.55 -26.43
N LEU A 88 -7.38 29.94 -25.26
CA LEU A 88 -8.54 29.09 -24.97
C LEU A 88 -9.85 29.88 -24.81
N GLU A 89 -9.79 31.15 -24.43
CA GLU A 89 -10.96 32.03 -24.30
C GLU A 89 -11.39 32.61 -25.66
N GLU A 90 -10.44 32.86 -26.55
CA GLU A 90 -10.66 33.50 -27.85
C GLU A 90 -10.94 32.50 -28.99
N HIS A 91 -10.47 31.25 -28.87
CA HIS A 91 -10.54 30.24 -29.93
C HIS A 91 -11.26 28.97 -29.48
N ASP A 92 -12.01 28.34 -30.41
CA ASP A 92 -12.54 26.99 -30.22
C ASP A 92 -11.45 25.96 -30.55
N VAL A 93 -10.62 25.65 -29.55
CA VAL A 93 -9.44 24.80 -29.72
C VAL A 93 -9.84 23.34 -29.74
N SER A 94 -9.46 22.62 -30.81
CA SER A 94 -9.76 21.20 -30.96
C SER A 94 -9.08 20.33 -29.89
N PHE A 95 -9.64 19.14 -29.65
CA PHE A 95 -9.08 18.20 -28.68
C PHE A 95 -7.61 17.82 -28.99
N GLU A 96 -7.33 17.51 -30.27
CA GLU A 96 -5.97 17.14 -30.71
C GLU A 96 -4.99 18.30 -30.58
N GLU A 97 -5.44 19.53 -30.78
CA GLU A 97 -4.61 20.72 -30.60
C GLU A 97 -4.32 20.98 -29.12
N LYS A 98 -5.32 20.91 -28.24
CA LYS A 98 -5.11 20.96 -26.79
C LYS A 98 -4.11 19.89 -26.35
N LYS A 99 -4.23 18.66 -26.88
CA LYS A 99 -3.33 17.55 -26.57
C LYS A 99 -1.90 17.84 -27.01
N ARG A 100 -1.73 18.34 -28.24
CA ARG A 100 -0.43 18.76 -28.78
C ARG A 100 0.22 19.82 -27.89
N ILE A 101 -0.53 20.85 -27.50
CA ILE A 101 -0.07 21.91 -26.59
C ILE A 101 0.43 21.32 -25.27
N LEU A 102 -0.34 20.43 -24.64
CA LEU A 102 0.06 19.78 -23.39
C LEU A 102 1.35 18.95 -23.55
N LEU A 103 1.52 18.26 -24.68
CA LEU A 103 2.74 17.48 -24.97
C LEU A 103 3.96 18.37 -25.18
N GLU A 104 3.82 19.50 -25.87
CA GLU A 104 4.88 20.49 -26.05
C GLU A 104 5.33 21.11 -24.71
N ILE A 105 4.37 21.37 -23.81
CA ILE A 105 4.67 21.81 -22.43
C ILE A 105 5.43 20.72 -21.66
N CYS A 106 5.06 19.44 -21.82
CA CYS A 106 5.83 18.33 -21.24
C CYS A 106 7.28 18.32 -21.74
N ASP A 107 7.52 18.58 -23.02
CA ASP A 107 8.86 18.57 -23.59
C ASP A 107 9.75 19.69 -22.99
N GLY A 108 9.18 20.88 -22.78
CA GLY A 108 9.85 21.98 -22.08
C GLY A 108 10.16 21.67 -20.61
N LEU A 109 9.20 21.08 -19.90
CA LEU A 109 9.39 20.65 -18.50
C LEU A 109 10.42 19.53 -18.37
N ILE A 110 10.42 18.55 -19.27
CA ILE A 110 11.42 17.47 -19.30
C ILE A 110 12.82 18.05 -19.49
N PHE A 111 12.97 19.05 -20.36
CA PHE A 111 14.24 19.74 -20.54
C PHE A 111 14.73 20.40 -19.24
N LEU A 112 13.88 21.16 -18.54
CA LEU A 112 14.22 21.79 -17.26
C LEU A 112 14.60 20.75 -16.19
N HIS A 113 13.83 19.67 -16.10
CA HIS A 113 14.02 18.60 -15.11
C HIS A 113 15.26 17.74 -15.40
N SER A 114 15.75 17.73 -16.64
CA SER A 114 16.96 17.01 -17.07
C SER A 114 18.27 17.76 -16.77
N ALA A 115 18.20 19.02 -16.33
CA ALA A 115 19.38 19.75 -15.87
C ALA A 115 20.02 19.06 -14.66
N GLU A 116 21.33 19.24 -14.48
CA GLU A 116 22.05 18.74 -13.31
C GLU A 116 22.67 19.92 -12.53
N PRO A 117 22.14 20.26 -11.33
CA PRO A 117 20.92 19.71 -10.70
C PRO A 117 19.61 20.15 -11.40
N PRO A 118 18.50 19.39 -11.23
CA PRO A 118 17.21 19.67 -11.89
C PRO A 118 16.71 21.07 -11.64
N ILE A 119 16.20 21.74 -12.68
CA ILE A 119 15.57 23.06 -12.55
C ILE A 119 14.07 22.86 -12.38
N ILE A 120 13.54 23.32 -11.24
CA ILE A 120 12.11 23.27 -10.93
C ILE A 120 11.51 24.63 -11.24
N HIS A 121 10.46 24.69 -12.08
CA HIS A 121 9.86 25.93 -12.56
C HIS A 121 9.08 26.67 -11.46
N ARG A 122 8.28 25.94 -10.68
CA ARG A 122 7.47 26.39 -9.52
C ARG A 122 6.31 27.34 -9.79
N ASP A 123 6.10 27.81 -11.01
CA ASP A 123 4.93 28.64 -11.39
C ASP A 123 4.32 28.24 -12.75
N ILE A 124 4.08 26.94 -12.95
CA ILE A 124 3.39 26.46 -14.17
C ILE A 124 1.89 26.79 -14.09
N LYS A 125 1.39 27.56 -15.06
CA LYS A 125 -0.02 27.95 -15.19
C LYS A 125 -0.31 28.45 -16.60
N ALA A 126 -1.58 28.46 -17.02
CA ALA A 126 -1.95 28.81 -18.40
C ALA A 126 -1.54 30.24 -18.82
N THR A 127 -1.40 31.18 -17.88
CA THR A 127 -0.90 32.53 -18.17
C THR A 127 0.61 32.57 -18.39
N ASN A 128 1.32 31.51 -18.02
CA ASN A 128 2.77 31.35 -18.18
C ASN A 128 3.11 30.40 -19.34
N ILE A 129 2.15 30.11 -20.21
CA ILE A 129 2.37 29.42 -21.48
C ILE A 129 1.96 30.40 -22.57
N MET A 130 2.82 30.66 -23.54
CA MET A 130 2.49 31.44 -24.72
C MET A 130 2.23 30.51 -25.90
N ILE A 131 1.14 30.74 -26.61
CA ILE A 131 0.87 30.11 -27.90
C ILE A 131 1.32 31.09 -28.96
N THR A 132 2.36 30.71 -29.69
CA THR A 132 2.95 31.54 -30.73
C THR A 132 2.04 31.63 -31.95
N ASP A 133 2.29 32.61 -32.83
CA ASP A 133 1.55 32.74 -34.10
C ASP A 133 1.70 31.51 -35.01
N ASP A 134 2.77 30.72 -34.87
CA ASP A 134 2.95 29.42 -35.54
C ASP A 134 2.34 28.23 -34.77
N GLY A 135 1.57 28.52 -33.72
CA GLY A 135 0.78 27.56 -32.93
C GLY A 135 1.57 26.75 -31.92
N LYS A 136 2.84 27.08 -31.64
CA LYS A 136 3.66 26.33 -30.66
C LYS A 136 3.43 26.82 -29.24
N ALA A 137 3.47 25.89 -28.29
CA ALA A 137 3.45 26.20 -26.88
C ALA A 137 4.87 26.46 -26.34
N VAL A 138 5.07 27.64 -25.77
CA VAL A 138 6.34 28.06 -25.17
C VAL A 138 6.10 28.37 -23.70
N ILE A 139 6.87 27.77 -22.79
CA ILE A 139 6.80 28.06 -21.36
C ILE A 139 7.51 29.39 -21.12
N ILE A 140 6.77 30.38 -20.65
CA ILE A 140 7.28 31.71 -20.31
C ILE A 140 7.31 31.89 -18.79
N ASP A 141 8.11 32.82 -18.30
CA ASP A 141 8.14 33.22 -16.88
C ASP A 141 8.61 32.13 -15.88
N TYR A 142 9.92 31.85 -15.91
CA TYR A 142 10.65 31.02 -14.94
C TYR A 142 11.28 31.83 -13.80
N ASP A 143 10.65 32.96 -13.42
CA ASP A 143 11.19 33.87 -12.41
C ASP A 143 11.19 33.22 -11.00
N ALA A 144 10.26 32.29 -10.78
CA ALA A 144 10.20 31.46 -9.59
C ALA A 144 11.13 30.24 -9.65
N ALA A 145 11.83 29.99 -10.76
CA ALA A 145 12.57 28.74 -10.94
C ALA A 145 13.79 28.63 -10.04
N LYS A 146 14.13 27.39 -9.66
CA LYS A 146 15.25 27.10 -8.75
C LYS A 146 15.85 25.75 -9.07
N GLN A 147 17.16 25.62 -8.85
CA GLN A 147 17.83 24.32 -8.88
C GLN A 147 17.47 23.52 -7.62
N TYR A 148 17.10 22.26 -7.82
CA TYR A 148 16.89 21.31 -6.73
C TYR A 148 18.19 21.09 -5.94
N VAL A 149 18.11 21.07 -4.61
CA VAL A 149 19.27 20.89 -3.73
C VAL A 149 19.03 19.66 -2.87
N GLN A 150 19.78 18.58 -3.12
CA GLN A 150 19.63 17.33 -2.38
C GLN A 150 19.93 17.54 -0.89
N GLY A 151 19.06 17.04 -0.02
CA GLY A 151 19.24 17.08 1.44
C GLY A 151 18.70 18.34 2.15
N SER A 152 18.01 19.23 1.44
CA SER A 152 17.31 20.34 2.09
C SER A 152 15.93 19.90 2.60
N SER A 153 15.51 20.38 3.78
CA SER A 153 14.22 19.98 4.36
C SER A 153 13.06 20.87 3.93
N LYS A 154 13.33 22.12 3.51
CA LYS A 154 12.34 23.13 3.10
C LYS A 154 12.94 24.13 2.12
N ASP A 155 12.08 24.80 1.35
CA ASP A 155 12.51 25.92 0.55
C ASP A 155 12.88 27.15 1.38
N THR A 156 13.91 27.86 0.93
CA THR A 156 14.42 29.11 1.51
C THR A 156 13.52 30.32 1.25
N VAL A 157 12.63 30.25 0.26
CA VAL A 157 11.66 31.29 -0.09
C VAL A 157 10.33 30.60 -0.39
N LEU A 158 9.29 30.95 0.36
CA LEU A 158 7.92 30.52 0.11
C LEU A 158 7.38 31.28 -1.09
N ILE A 159 6.93 30.57 -2.13
CA ILE A 159 6.38 31.15 -3.36
C ILE A 159 5.13 30.37 -3.69
N GLY A 160 3.95 31.01 -3.68
CA GLY A 160 2.71 30.32 -4.02
C GLY A 160 1.69 31.26 -4.63
N THR A 161 1.15 30.86 -5.79
CA THR A 161 -0.07 31.45 -6.35
C THR A 161 -1.26 30.70 -5.76
N GLN A 162 -2.15 31.42 -5.08
CA GLN A 162 -3.35 30.85 -4.45
C GLN A 162 -4.16 30.03 -5.47
N GLY A 163 -4.39 28.75 -5.18
CA GLY A 163 -5.20 27.83 -6.01
C GLY A 163 -4.43 26.98 -7.04
N ASN A 164 -3.19 27.33 -7.40
CA ASN A 164 -2.39 26.57 -8.41
C ASN A 164 -1.07 26.01 -7.86
N ALA A 165 -0.52 26.60 -6.81
CA ALA A 165 0.75 26.16 -6.24
C ALA A 165 0.60 24.83 -5.47
N ALA A 166 1.62 23.98 -5.57
CA ALA A 166 1.65 22.70 -4.88
C ALA A 166 1.72 22.90 -3.35
N PRO A 167 1.15 21.99 -2.52
CA PRO A 167 1.17 22.10 -1.07
C PRO A 167 2.56 22.38 -0.47
N GLU A 168 3.60 21.72 -0.99
CA GLU A 168 4.97 21.88 -0.52
C GLU A 168 5.50 23.32 -0.65
N GLN A 169 5.01 24.10 -1.61
CA GLN A 169 5.41 25.48 -1.84
C GLN A 169 4.96 26.45 -0.74
N TYR A 170 4.00 26.04 0.10
CA TYR A 170 3.56 26.79 1.28
C TYR A 170 4.40 26.49 2.55
N GLY A 171 5.52 25.74 2.42
CA GLY A 171 6.51 25.57 3.49
C GLY A 171 6.44 24.24 4.24
N PHE A 172 5.72 23.27 3.68
CA PHE A 172 5.55 21.93 4.25
C PHE A 172 6.66 20.96 3.83
N ALA A 173 7.32 21.19 2.69
CA ALA A 173 8.46 20.39 2.20
C ALA A 173 9.31 21.21 1.21
N GLN A 174 10.40 20.64 0.70
CA GLN A 174 11.18 21.22 -0.40
C GLN A 174 10.48 20.98 -1.75
N SER A 175 10.45 21.99 -2.63
CA SER A 175 9.99 21.79 -4.01
C SER A 175 10.94 20.90 -4.80
N ASP A 176 10.38 19.97 -5.56
CA ASP A 176 11.10 19.13 -6.52
C ASP A 176 10.32 19.03 -7.84
N GLN A 177 10.71 18.13 -8.75
CA GLN A 177 10.06 17.94 -10.05
C GLN A 177 8.53 17.72 -9.94
N ARG A 178 8.06 17.15 -8.82
CA ARG A 178 6.65 16.84 -8.55
C ARG A 178 5.83 18.07 -8.19
N THR A 179 6.50 19.18 -7.87
CA THR A 179 5.88 20.50 -7.71
C THR A 179 5.36 21.03 -9.06
N ASP A 180 6.15 20.90 -10.13
CA ASP A 180 5.70 21.28 -11.48
C ASP A 180 4.62 20.34 -11.99
N ILE A 181 4.68 19.05 -11.64
CA ILE A 181 3.65 18.05 -11.97
C ILE A 181 2.29 18.44 -11.36
N TYR A 182 2.25 18.90 -10.12
CA TYR A 182 1.02 19.37 -9.49
C TYR A 182 0.43 20.57 -10.24
N ALA A 183 1.26 21.57 -10.49
CA ALA A 183 0.85 22.80 -11.17
C ALA A 183 0.39 22.52 -12.61
N PHE A 184 1.06 21.59 -13.31
CA PHE A 184 0.65 21.11 -14.62
C PHE A 184 -0.65 20.29 -14.57
N GLY A 185 -0.87 19.50 -13.52
CA GLY A 185 -2.16 18.85 -13.27
C GLY A 185 -3.32 19.85 -13.19
N LYS A 186 -3.15 20.94 -12.44
CA LYS A 186 -4.13 22.05 -12.38
C LYS A 186 -4.37 22.71 -13.73
N MET A 187 -3.33 22.84 -14.55
CA MET A 187 -3.48 23.32 -15.91
C MET A 187 -4.32 22.36 -16.77
N ILE A 188 -4.11 21.05 -16.68
CA ILE A 188 -4.90 20.06 -17.44
C ILE A 188 -6.39 20.11 -17.07
N GLU A 189 -6.74 20.27 -15.79
CA GLU A 189 -8.14 20.45 -15.35
C GLU A 189 -8.81 21.62 -16.10
N LYS A 190 -8.04 22.68 -16.38
CA LYS A 190 -8.53 23.87 -17.07
C LYS A 190 -8.55 23.74 -18.60
N VAL A 191 -7.56 23.06 -19.18
CA VAL A 191 -7.41 22.94 -20.64
C VAL A 191 -8.38 21.90 -21.22
N MET A 192 -8.57 20.77 -20.54
CA MET A 192 -9.39 19.64 -21.01
C MET A 192 -10.48 19.19 -20.02
N PRO A 193 -11.34 20.10 -19.51
CA PRO A 193 -12.41 19.73 -18.59
C PRO A 193 -13.42 18.74 -19.20
N GLU A 194 -13.52 18.70 -20.53
CA GLU A 194 -14.41 17.81 -21.27
C GLU A 194 -13.97 16.34 -21.27
N SER A 195 -12.74 16.03 -20.88
CA SER A 195 -12.17 14.68 -20.98
C SER A 195 -12.05 14.02 -19.61
N PRO A 196 -12.89 13.01 -19.30
CA PRO A 196 -12.79 12.27 -18.03
C PRO A 196 -11.41 11.65 -17.81
N ARG A 197 -10.72 11.27 -18.89
CA ARG A 197 -9.36 10.72 -18.83
C ARG A 197 -8.32 11.78 -18.52
N ALA A 198 -8.45 12.98 -19.10
CA ALA A 198 -7.59 14.10 -18.75
C ALA A 198 -7.80 14.53 -17.28
N MET A 199 -9.05 14.50 -16.80
CA MET A 199 -9.38 14.74 -15.40
C MET A 199 -8.76 13.70 -14.46
N GLU A 200 -8.67 12.43 -14.87
CA GLU A 200 -7.98 11.41 -14.07
C GLU A 200 -6.47 11.64 -14.02
N VAL A 201 -5.83 11.99 -15.14
CA VAL A 201 -4.41 12.38 -15.17
C VAL A 201 -4.18 13.58 -14.25
N ALA A 202 -5.03 14.60 -14.32
CA ALA A 202 -4.95 15.76 -13.46
C ALA A 202 -5.18 15.42 -11.96
N ARG A 203 -6.11 14.52 -11.66
CA ARG A 203 -6.40 14.05 -10.30
C ARG A 203 -5.18 13.38 -9.68
N ILE A 204 -4.50 12.50 -10.41
CA ILE A 204 -3.27 11.83 -9.94
C ILE A 204 -2.15 12.86 -9.74
N ALA A 205 -1.98 13.78 -10.70
CA ALA A 205 -0.96 14.82 -10.62
C ALA A 205 -1.17 15.79 -9.44
N THR A 206 -2.42 15.99 -9.00
CA THR A 206 -2.78 16.96 -7.94
C THR A 206 -3.02 16.32 -6.57
N ILE A 207 -2.66 15.04 -6.37
CA ILE A 207 -2.71 14.40 -5.05
C ILE A 207 -1.84 15.18 -4.05
N PHE A 208 -2.36 15.40 -2.84
CA PHE A 208 -1.69 16.22 -1.83
C PHE A 208 -0.26 15.74 -1.54
N ASN A 209 -0.08 14.42 -1.32
CA ASN A 209 1.22 13.80 -1.09
C ASN A 209 2.04 13.70 -2.40
N PRO A 210 3.22 14.35 -2.52
CA PRO A 210 4.07 14.26 -3.72
C PRO A 210 4.46 12.84 -4.10
N ALA A 211 4.65 11.94 -3.13
CA ALA A 211 5.02 10.54 -3.39
C ALA A 211 3.92 9.75 -4.11
N SER A 212 2.67 10.23 -4.06
CA SER A 212 1.52 9.59 -4.71
C SER A 212 1.19 10.19 -6.07
N ARG A 213 1.91 11.22 -6.53
CA ARG A 213 1.78 11.82 -7.87
C ARG A 213 2.58 11.02 -8.91
N TYR A 214 2.52 11.43 -10.17
CA TYR A 214 3.57 11.04 -11.12
C TYR A 214 4.93 11.50 -10.59
N GLN A 215 5.94 10.63 -10.65
CA GLN A 215 7.27 10.96 -10.12
C GLN A 215 8.11 11.75 -11.13
N THR A 216 7.78 11.67 -12.42
CA THR A 216 8.43 12.45 -13.48
C THR A 216 7.41 12.96 -14.50
N VAL A 217 7.71 14.09 -15.15
CA VAL A 217 6.88 14.62 -16.25
C VAL A 217 6.80 13.63 -17.41
N ARG A 218 7.82 12.79 -17.62
CA ARG A 218 7.82 11.73 -18.64
C ARG A 218 6.72 10.68 -18.40
N GLN A 219 6.50 10.28 -17.14
CA GLN A 219 5.39 9.38 -16.79
C GLN A 219 4.03 10.02 -17.12
N MET A 220 3.86 11.28 -16.75
CA MET A 220 2.62 12.02 -17.01
C MET A 220 2.38 12.24 -18.52
N ARG A 221 3.44 12.57 -19.28
CA ARG A 221 3.41 12.72 -20.74
C ARG A 221 2.90 11.45 -21.43
N ASN A 222 3.34 10.27 -20.99
CA ASN A 222 2.88 8.99 -21.55
C ASN A 222 1.37 8.76 -21.35
N GLU A 223 0.79 9.25 -20.25
CA GLU A 223 -0.66 9.18 -20.05
C GLU A 223 -1.40 10.20 -20.92
N ILE A 224 -0.85 11.40 -21.11
CA ILE A 224 -1.40 12.43 -22.01
C ILE A 224 -1.39 11.94 -23.47
N GLU A 225 -0.33 11.24 -23.92
CA GLU A 225 -0.26 10.67 -25.26
C GLU A 225 -1.39 9.66 -25.56
N LYS A 226 -1.89 8.97 -24.52
CA LYS A 226 -2.99 8.01 -24.63
C LYS A 226 -4.37 8.67 -24.66
N LEU A 227 -4.46 9.99 -24.45
CA LEU A 227 -5.74 10.70 -24.54
C LEU A 227 -6.26 10.70 -25.98
N TRP A 228 -7.57 10.60 -26.13
CA TRP A 228 -8.28 10.76 -27.40
C TRP A 228 -9.57 11.51 -27.16
N ASP A 229 -10.10 12.11 -28.23
CA ASP A 229 -11.32 12.90 -28.16
C ASP A 229 -12.48 12.04 -27.65
N PRO A 230 -13.07 12.35 -26.48
CA PRO A 230 -14.18 11.59 -25.92
C PRO A 230 -15.45 11.60 -26.79
N LYS A 231 -15.56 12.51 -27.77
CA LYS A 231 -16.65 12.56 -28.74
C LYS A 231 -16.53 11.47 -29.82
N ILE A 232 -15.35 10.88 -29.99
CA ILE A 232 -15.09 9.83 -30.98
C ILE A 232 -15.24 8.46 -30.31
N SER A 233 -15.99 7.56 -30.93
CA SER A 233 -16.18 6.21 -30.38
C SER A 233 -14.87 5.42 -30.36
N THR A 234 -14.69 4.50 -29.41
CA THR A 234 -13.48 3.65 -29.34
C THR A 234 -13.22 2.91 -30.66
N ALA A 235 -14.27 2.42 -31.32
CA ALA A 235 -14.17 1.76 -32.62
C ALA A 235 -13.65 2.70 -33.72
N GLU A 236 -13.99 3.98 -33.65
CA GLU A 236 -13.59 5.01 -34.60
C GLU A 236 -12.17 5.53 -34.32
N HIS A 237 -11.76 5.66 -33.05
CA HIS A 237 -10.36 5.94 -32.67
C HIS A 237 -9.37 4.89 -33.19
N TYR A 238 -9.74 3.61 -33.16
CA TYR A 238 -8.89 2.52 -33.65
C TYR A 238 -9.02 2.25 -35.17
N LYS A 239 -10.02 2.83 -35.84
CA LYS A 239 -10.22 2.72 -37.30
C LYS A 239 -9.11 3.45 -38.08
N ASP A 240 -8.69 4.62 -37.60
CA ASP A 240 -7.66 5.44 -38.25
C ASP A 240 -6.22 4.96 -37.95
N LYS A 241 -5.97 4.45 -36.73
CA LYS A 241 -4.66 3.84 -36.36
C LYS A 241 -4.35 2.57 -37.15
N ALA A 242 -5.37 1.79 -37.53
CA ALA A 242 -5.21 0.63 -38.41
C ALA A 242 -4.76 1.05 -39.82
N GLY A 243 -5.21 2.21 -40.31
CA GLY A 243 -4.78 2.80 -41.59
C GLY A 243 -3.32 3.27 -41.58
N GLU A 244 -2.87 3.93 -40.51
CA GLU A 244 -1.47 4.36 -40.37
C GLU A 244 -0.47 3.20 -40.27
N MET A 245 -0.87 2.10 -39.62
CA MET A 245 -0.02 0.92 -39.43
C MET A 245 0.20 0.15 -40.75
N VAL A 246 -0.73 0.30 -41.70
CA VAL A 246 -0.63 -0.23 -43.08
C VAL A 246 0.17 0.73 -43.99
N HIS A 247 0.06 2.05 -43.80
CA HIS A 247 0.82 3.04 -44.60
C HIS A 247 2.30 3.17 -44.22
N LYS A 248 2.68 2.97 -42.95
CA LYS A 248 4.09 3.02 -42.50
C LYS A 248 4.96 1.88 -43.04
N LYS A 249 4.36 0.74 -43.42
CA LYS A 249 5.08 -0.37 -44.07
C LYS A 249 5.32 -0.13 -45.56
N THR A 250 4.41 0.55 -46.26
CA THR A 250 4.52 0.80 -47.70
C THR A 250 5.33 2.07 -48.03
N PHE A 251 5.32 3.10 -47.17
CA PHE A 251 6.06 4.34 -47.38
C PHE A 251 7.59 4.22 -47.20
N LYS A 252 8.06 3.42 -46.22
CA LYS A 252 9.50 3.21 -45.96
C LYS A 252 10.23 2.53 -47.13
N LEU A 253 9.53 1.67 -47.88
CA LEU A 253 10.08 1.00 -49.07
C LEU A 253 10.16 1.94 -50.29
N ALA A 254 9.22 2.88 -50.44
CA ALA A 254 9.22 3.82 -51.56
C ALA A 254 10.26 4.94 -51.39
N VAL A 255 10.45 5.45 -50.16
CA VAL A 255 11.42 6.52 -49.87
C VAL A 255 12.87 6.04 -50.01
N ALA A 256 13.17 4.79 -49.63
CA ALA A 256 14.50 4.21 -49.82
C ALA A 256 14.89 4.10 -51.31
N LEU A 257 13.93 3.81 -52.18
CA LEU A 257 14.17 3.67 -53.63
C LEU A 257 14.42 5.04 -54.30
N VAL A 258 13.71 6.08 -53.87
CA VAL A 258 13.87 7.45 -54.41
C VAL A 258 15.16 8.10 -53.92
N ILE A 259 15.55 7.87 -52.65
CA ILE A 259 16.83 8.34 -52.10
C ILE A 259 18.01 7.71 -52.85
N LEU A 260 17.92 6.42 -53.22
CA LEU A 260 18.96 5.75 -54.02
C LEU A 260 19.09 6.33 -55.44
N ILE A 261 17.98 6.75 -56.06
CA ILE A 261 17.98 7.37 -57.40
C ILE A 261 18.52 8.81 -57.35
N ILE A 262 18.21 9.56 -56.29
CA ILE A 262 18.72 10.93 -56.07
C ILE A 262 20.22 10.91 -55.72
N LEU A 263 20.67 9.96 -54.89
CA LEU A 263 22.09 9.80 -54.55
C LEU A 263 22.93 9.40 -55.77
N ALA A 264 22.37 8.64 -56.71
CA ALA A 264 23.02 8.31 -57.98
C ALA A 264 23.14 9.51 -58.94
N ALA A 265 22.24 10.50 -58.85
CA ALA A 265 22.21 11.67 -59.74
C ALA A 265 23.03 12.86 -59.21
N VAL A 266 23.15 13.02 -57.89
CA VAL A 266 23.80 14.18 -57.26
C VAL A 266 25.31 13.99 -57.07
N GLY A 267 25.80 12.74 -57.07
CA GLY A 267 27.22 12.39 -56.86
C GLY A 267 28.23 12.88 -57.91
N LYS A 268 27.81 13.66 -58.93
CA LYS A 268 28.71 14.14 -60.00
C LYS A 268 29.03 15.64 -59.96
N ARG A 269 28.58 16.40 -58.96
CA ARG A 269 28.99 17.81 -58.79
C ARG A 269 29.07 18.18 -57.30
N PHE A 270 30.27 18.28 -56.76
CA PHE A 270 30.83 19.51 -56.15
C PHE A 270 32.15 19.18 -55.40
N PHE A 271 33.16 20.00 -55.66
CA PHE A 271 34.54 19.89 -55.15
C PHE A 271 34.77 20.85 -53.96
N ASP A 272 35.54 20.35 -52.99
CA ASP A 272 36.50 20.97 -52.06
C ASP A 272 36.18 22.17 -51.13
N LYS A 273 36.18 21.85 -49.82
CA LYS A 273 36.76 22.63 -48.69
C LYS A 273 36.99 21.67 -47.49
N ASN A 274 37.98 20.76 -47.53
CA ASN A 274 38.27 19.89 -46.35
C ASN A 274 39.74 19.44 -46.16
N ILE A 275 40.70 19.93 -46.94
CA ILE A 275 42.05 19.32 -46.97
C ILE A 275 42.97 19.73 -45.79
N TYR A 276 42.66 20.75 -44.97
CA TYR A 276 43.60 21.26 -43.95
C TYR A 276 43.62 20.50 -42.58
N PRO A 277 42.49 20.01 -42.01
CA PRO A 277 42.51 19.30 -40.72
C PRO A 277 42.92 17.81 -40.79
N GLU A 278 42.78 17.18 -41.97
CA GLU A 278 42.89 15.73 -42.12
C GLU A 278 44.33 15.21 -42.00
N TYR A 279 45.28 15.92 -42.60
CA TYR A 279 46.66 15.45 -42.74
C TYR A 279 47.58 15.78 -41.56
N PHE A 280 47.36 16.90 -40.87
CA PHE A 280 48.31 17.41 -39.86
C PHE A 280 47.91 17.14 -38.40
N VAL A 281 46.65 16.79 -38.13
CA VAL A 281 46.14 16.61 -36.75
C VAL A 281 45.48 15.25 -36.58
N ARG A 282 44.52 14.90 -37.45
CA ARG A 282 43.70 13.69 -37.27
C ARG A 282 44.47 12.40 -37.51
N LYS A 283 45.22 12.33 -38.62
CA LYS A 283 45.99 11.12 -38.97
C LYS A 283 47.07 10.75 -37.94
N PRO A 284 47.97 11.66 -37.49
CA PRO A 284 48.99 11.31 -36.50
C PRO A 284 48.41 10.96 -35.13
N ALA A 285 47.32 11.63 -34.72
CA ALA A 285 46.63 11.34 -33.47
C ALA A 285 45.98 9.94 -33.49
N TYR A 286 45.35 9.58 -34.60
CA TYR A 286 44.78 8.25 -34.80
C TYR A 286 45.85 7.15 -34.78
N GLU A 287 46.97 7.32 -35.48
CA GLU A 287 48.06 6.33 -35.50
C GLU A 287 48.71 6.17 -34.11
N ALA A 288 48.89 7.27 -33.37
CA ALA A 288 49.39 7.23 -31.99
C ALA A 288 48.41 6.55 -31.02
N ALA A 289 47.11 6.70 -31.23
CA ALA A 289 46.09 5.98 -30.47
C ALA A 289 46.17 4.47 -30.69
N VAL A 290 46.23 4.03 -31.95
CA VAL A 290 46.32 2.60 -32.31
C VAL A 290 47.58 1.96 -31.74
N GLU A 291 48.72 2.66 -31.76
CA GLU A 291 49.95 2.17 -31.12
C GLU A 291 49.85 2.10 -29.58
N ALA A 292 49.20 3.08 -28.94
CA ALA A 292 48.94 3.04 -27.50
C ALA A 292 48.02 1.87 -27.11
N MET A 293 46.99 1.58 -27.92
CA MET A 293 46.12 0.41 -27.75
C MET A 293 46.90 -0.90 -27.86
N LYS A 294 47.77 -1.06 -28.86
CA LYS A 294 48.64 -2.25 -29.00
C LYS A 294 49.59 -2.42 -27.82
N ALA A 295 50.06 -1.31 -27.24
CA ALA A 295 50.87 -1.32 -26.03
C ALA A 295 50.06 -1.56 -24.75
N GLY A 296 48.72 -1.62 -24.83
CA GLY A 296 47.82 -1.83 -23.70
C GLY A 296 47.61 -0.59 -22.80
N ASP A 297 48.04 0.58 -23.26
CA ASP A 297 47.90 1.89 -22.60
C ASP A 297 46.65 2.60 -23.11
N TYR A 298 45.49 2.17 -22.61
CA TYR A 298 44.19 2.60 -23.09
C TYR A 298 43.86 4.03 -22.66
N GLU A 299 44.31 4.49 -21.49
CA GLU A 299 44.14 5.89 -21.06
C GLU A 299 44.83 6.85 -22.03
N LYS A 300 46.05 6.50 -22.46
CA LYS A 300 46.77 7.26 -23.48
C LYS A 300 46.11 7.17 -24.85
N ALA A 301 45.52 6.02 -25.20
CA ALA A 301 44.78 5.88 -26.46
C ALA A 301 43.54 6.80 -26.51
N VAL A 302 42.75 6.87 -25.44
CA VAL A 302 41.60 7.78 -25.28
C VAL A 302 42.02 9.23 -25.52
N GLU A 303 43.11 9.68 -24.86
CA GLU A 303 43.64 11.05 -25.01
C GLU A 303 44.03 11.38 -26.46
N LYS A 304 44.51 10.39 -27.23
CA LYS A 304 44.87 10.57 -28.64
C LYS A 304 43.66 10.49 -29.58
N LEU A 305 42.67 9.66 -29.27
CA LEU A 305 41.42 9.56 -30.03
C LEU A 305 40.57 10.83 -29.90
N ASP A 306 40.53 11.47 -28.73
CA ASP A 306 39.90 12.79 -28.56
C ASP A 306 40.53 13.86 -29.46
N LYS A 307 41.86 13.85 -29.59
CA LYS A 307 42.60 14.78 -30.46
C LYS A 307 42.39 14.52 -31.95
N CYS A 308 42.02 13.28 -32.30
CA CYS A 308 41.67 12.89 -33.66
C CYS A 308 40.25 13.33 -34.04
N GLY A 309 39.34 13.32 -33.07
CA GLY A 309 37.91 13.61 -33.24
C GLY A 309 37.12 12.41 -33.77
N HIS A 310 36.02 12.08 -33.10
CA HIS A 310 35.24 10.84 -33.32
C HIS A 310 34.63 10.63 -34.72
N SER A 311 34.67 11.65 -35.59
CA SER A 311 34.25 11.55 -37.00
C SER A 311 35.30 10.95 -37.93
N TYR A 312 36.51 10.70 -37.45
CA TYR A 312 37.65 10.27 -38.29
C TYR A 312 37.83 8.76 -38.25
N LYS A 313 37.66 8.08 -39.39
CA LYS A 313 37.71 6.61 -39.50
C LYS A 313 36.78 5.95 -38.46
N ASP A 314 37.25 4.88 -37.81
CA ASP A 314 36.66 4.13 -36.70
C ASP A 314 37.08 4.67 -35.32
N SER A 315 37.57 5.92 -35.23
CA SER A 315 38.04 6.50 -33.96
C SER A 315 36.97 6.57 -32.87
N ALA A 316 35.68 6.70 -33.23
CA ALA A 316 34.57 6.59 -32.29
C ALA A 316 34.49 5.19 -31.67
N ASP A 317 34.58 4.16 -32.49
CA ASP A 317 34.47 2.76 -32.07
C ASP A 317 35.68 2.37 -31.22
N LEU A 318 36.89 2.75 -31.64
CA LEU A 318 38.11 2.53 -30.86
C LEU A 318 38.11 3.28 -29.53
N TYR A 319 37.47 4.46 -29.47
CA TYR A 319 37.37 5.25 -28.24
C TYR A 319 36.48 4.54 -27.22
N GLN A 320 35.33 4.04 -27.66
CA GLN A 320 34.47 3.22 -26.82
C GLN A 320 35.18 1.92 -26.39
N GLU A 321 35.87 1.23 -27.30
CA GLU A 321 36.65 0.04 -26.96
C GLU A 321 37.71 0.35 -25.88
N CYS A 322 38.40 1.49 -25.95
CA CYS A 322 39.36 1.87 -24.91
C CYS A 322 38.69 2.14 -23.56
N LEU A 323 37.55 2.82 -23.53
CA LEU A 323 36.80 3.04 -22.30
C LEU A 323 36.34 1.73 -21.67
N ASP A 324 35.85 0.79 -22.48
CA ASP A 324 35.44 -0.54 -22.04
C ASP A 324 36.64 -1.31 -21.46
N ARG A 325 37.81 -1.26 -22.10
CA ARG A 325 39.04 -1.91 -21.60
C ARG A 325 39.57 -1.29 -20.30
N ILE A 326 39.50 0.04 -20.16
CA ILE A 326 39.86 0.74 -18.92
C ILE A 326 38.90 0.31 -17.81
N TYR A 327 37.61 0.24 -18.13
CA TYR A 327 36.57 -0.22 -17.22
C TYR A 327 36.83 -1.67 -16.76
N GLU A 328 37.04 -2.61 -17.69
CA GLU A 328 37.36 -4.01 -17.42
C GLU A 328 38.59 -4.15 -16.50
N LYS A 329 39.69 -3.43 -16.80
CA LYS A 329 40.90 -3.44 -15.97
C LYS A 329 40.64 -2.91 -14.56
N LYS A 330 39.85 -1.84 -14.43
CA LYS A 330 39.48 -1.29 -13.13
C LYS A 330 38.63 -2.29 -12.33
N GLN A 331 37.63 -2.91 -12.96
CA GLN A 331 36.79 -3.94 -12.36
C GLN A 331 37.62 -5.14 -11.91
N GLN A 332 38.53 -5.65 -12.74
CA GLN A 332 39.40 -6.78 -12.39
C GLN A 332 40.30 -6.47 -11.20
N LYS A 333 40.91 -5.28 -11.16
CA LYS A 333 41.74 -4.86 -10.04
C LYS A 333 40.95 -4.80 -8.72
N ILE A 334 39.72 -4.30 -8.77
CA ILE A 334 38.84 -4.26 -7.58
C ILE A 334 38.48 -5.69 -7.15
N LYS A 335 38.20 -6.62 -8.09
CA LYS A 335 37.96 -8.04 -7.78
C LYS A 335 39.16 -8.67 -7.09
N ASP A 336 40.36 -8.53 -7.67
CA ASP A 336 41.58 -9.11 -7.11
C ASP A 336 41.92 -8.57 -5.71
N THR A 337 41.42 -7.38 -5.37
CA THR A 337 41.70 -6.74 -4.08
C THR A 337 40.68 -7.11 -3.00
N TYR A 338 39.39 -7.26 -3.34
CA TYR A 338 38.32 -7.33 -2.33
C TYR A 338 37.42 -8.56 -2.41
N LEU A 339 37.38 -9.26 -3.55
CA LEU A 339 36.40 -10.34 -3.76
C LEU A 339 36.68 -11.57 -2.90
N GLU A 340 37.96 -11.91 -2.70
CA GLU A 340 38.36 -13.05 -1.85
C GLU A 340 37.98 -12.81 -0.38
N ASP A 341 38.24 -11.60 0.13
CA ASP A 341 37.85 -11.18 1.48
C ASP A 341 36.33 -11.26 1.69
N PHE A 342 35.55 -10.80 0.72
CA PHE A 342 34.08 -10.89 0.78
C PHE A 342 33.58 -12.33 0.75
N ASN A 343 34.09 -13.15 -0.16
CA ASN A 343 33.70 -14.56 -0.23
C ASN A 343 34.06 -15.30 1.08
N THR A 344 35.21 -14.98 1.67
CA THR A 344 35.62 -15.50 2.97
C THR A 344 34.63 -15.10 4.07
N ALA A 345 34.17 -13.85 4.08
CA ALA A 345 33.16 -13.39 5.03
C ALA A 345 31.79 -14.06 4.81
N VAL A 346 31.38 -14.28 3.55
CA VAL A 346 30.16 -15.03 3.22
C VAL A 346 30.24 -16.47 3.73
N ASP A 347 31.38 -17.15 3.52
CA ASP A 347 31.59 -18.53 3.96
C ASP A 347 31.66 -18.63 5.48
N ALA A 348 32.29 -17.65 6.16
CA ALA A 348 32.29 -17.55 7.62
C ALA A 348 30.86 -17.44 8.17
N PHE A 349 30.05 -16.54 7.59
CA PHE A 349 28.65 -16.39 7.99
C PHE A 349 27.82 -17.65 7.70
N ARG A 350 28.00 -18.30 6.55
CA ARG A 350 27.34 -19.59 6.24
C ARG A 350 27.75 -20.72 7.18
N GLY A 351 29.00 -20.69 7.67
CA GLY A 351 29.51 -21.66 8.63
C GLY A 351 28.93 -21.45 10.03
N SER A 352 28.96 -20.22 10.53
CA SER A 352 28.66 -19.90 11.93
C SER A 352 27.20 -19.48 12.18
N GLY A 353 26.58 -18.76 11.24
CA GLY A 353 25.30 -18.08 11.41
C GLY A 353 25.32 -16.96 12.46
N GLN A 354 26.48 -16.50 12.90
CA GLN A 354 26.61 -15.50 13.98
C GLN A 354 26.44 -14.07 13.46
N THR A 355 25.92 -13.20 14.33
CA THR A 355 25.68 -11.78 14.02
C THR A 355 26.97 -11.04 13.64
N ASP A 356 28.11 -11.35 14.27
CA ASP A 356 29.37 -10.67 13.96
C ASP A 356 29.83 -10.99 12.52
N ASP A 357 29.70 -12.24 12.09
CA ASP A 357 30.05 -12.66 10.73
C ASP A 357 29.07 -12.10 9.68
N GLU A 358 27.79 -11.95 10.04
CA GLU A 358 26.79 -11.29 9.20
C GLU A 358 27.14 -9.81 8.96
N ILE A 359 27.50 -9.10 10.03
CA ILE A 359 27.92 -7.70 9.98
C ILE A 359 29.19 -7.56 9.13
N GLU A 360 30.14 -8.47 9.30
CA GLU A 360 31.38 -8.48 8.52
C GLU A 360 31.10 -8.73 7.04
N MET A 361 30.26 -9.70 6.68
CA MET A 361 29.83 -9.95 5.30
C MET A 361 29.24 -8.68 4.65
N ILE A 362 28.30 -8.01 5.32
CA ILE A 362 27.65 -6.79 4.83
C ILE A 362 28.68 -5.64 4.70
N SER A 363 29.61 -5.52 5.64
CA SER A 363 30.69 -4.52 5.62
C SER A 363 31.65 -4.72 4.42
N ARG A 364 32.01 -5.98 4.12
CA ARG A 364 32.85 -6.32 2.97
C ARG A 364 32.15 -6.06 1.64
N TYR A 365 30.86 -6.38 1.55
CA TYR A 365 30.04 -5.97 0.41
C TYR A 365 30.08 -4.45 0.21
N GLN A 366 29.83 -3.66 1.27
CA GLN A 366 29.83 -2.19 1.17
C GLN A 366 31.17 -1.66 0.68
N THR A 367 32.27 -2.26 1.13
CA THR A 367 33.62 -1.90 0.69
C THR A 367 33.81 -2.13 -0.81
N MET A 368 33.37 -3.28 -1.33
CA MET A 368 33.41 -3.59 -2.77
C MET A 368 32.55 -2.63 -3.60
N THR A 369 31.31 -2.37 -3.16
CA THR A 369 30.39 -1.48 -3.87
C THR A 369 30.91 -0.03 -3.87
N ASN A 370 31.45 0.44 -2.74
CA ASN A 370 32.05 1.78 -2.65
C ASN A 370 33.32 1.91 -3.51
N ALA A 371 34.07 0.82 -3.72
CA ALA A 371 35.18 0.78 -4.67
C ALA A 371 34.73 0.82 -6.14
N GLY A 372 33.43 0.64 -6.41
CA GLY A 372 32.82 0.66 -7.73
C GLY A 372 32.84 -0.69 -8.44
N LEU A 373 32.87 -1.80 -7.69
CA LEU A 373 32.77 -3.13 -8.26
C LEU A 373 31.33 -3.40 -8.74
N ASP A 374 31.20 -3.77 -10.00
CA ASP A 374 29.94 -4.19 -10.60
C ASP A 374 29.69 -5.70 -10.41
N GLY A 375 28.46 -6.04 -10.03
CA GLY A 375 28.00 -7.42 -9.91
C GLY A 375 26.82 -7.53 -8.94
N ASN A 376 26.10 -8.64 -9.03
CA ASN A 376 24.91 -8.91 -8.20
C ASN A 376 25.31 -9.58 -6.87
N TYR A 377 26.14 -8.89 -6.08
CA TYR A 377 26.66 -9.40 -4.80
C TYR A 377 25.67 -9.25 -3.64
N ASN A 378 24.62 -8.43 -3.83
CA ASN A 378 23.45 -8.35 -2.98
C ASN A 378 22.67 -9.68 -2.97
N ASP A 379 22.51 -10.36 -4.11
CA ASP A 379 21.95 -11.72 -4.16
C ASP A 379 22.78 -12.71 -3.34
N VAL A 380 24.12 -12.61 -3.38
CA VAL A 380 24.99 -13.50 -2.60
C VAL A 380 24.76 -13.34 -1.09
N CYS A 381 24.66 -12.09 -0.61
CA CYS A 381 24.37 -11.80 0.79
C CYS A 381 22.97 -12.30 1.19
N TYR A 382 21.98 -12.06 0.32
CA TYR A 382 20.60 -12.51 0.52
C TYR A 382 20.50 -14.03 0.60
N ASP A 383 21.14 -14.75 -0.33
CA ASP A 383 21.14 -16.21 -0.36
C ASP A 383 21.82 -16.80 0.88
N ALA A 384 22.88 -16.14 1.38
CA ALA A 384 23.51 -16.54 2.64
C ALA A 384 22.58 -16.34 3.84
N ALA A 385 21.84 -15.23 3.90
CA ALA A 385 20.86 -14.98 4.95
C ALA A 385 19.71 -16.00 4.91
N ILE A 386 19.14 -16.27 3.72
CA ILE A 386 18.12 -17.31 3.52
C ILE A 386 18.62 -18.68 3.98
N TYR A 387 19.85 -19.04 3.61
CA TYR A 387 20.45 -20.32 4.00
C TYR A 387 20.54 -20.47 5.53
N ILE A 388 21.04 -19.45 6.23
CA ILE A 388 21.16 -19.49 7.69
C ILE A 388 19.80 -19.46 8.38
N ILE A 389 18.86 -18.65 7.90
CA ILE A 389 17.49 -18.61 8.43
C ILE A 389 16.87 -20.01 8.34
N LYS A 390 16.93 -20.63 7.16
CA LYS A 390 16.40 -21.98 6.94
C LYS A 390 17.07 -23.02 7.84
N LYS A 391 18.40 -23.01 7.92
CA LYS A 391 19.17 -23.90 8.81
C LYS A 391 18.76 -23.74 10.27
N ASN A 392 18.60 -22.49 10.75
CA ASN A 392 18.19 -22.22 12.12
C ASN A 392 16.75 -22.69 12.39
N LEU A 393 15.83 -22.52 11.44
CA LEU A 393 14.48 -23.06 11.55
C LEU A 393 14.49 -24.60 11.57
N ASP A 394 15.25 -25.25 10.70
CA ASP A 394 15.38 -26.72 10.67
C ASP A 394 15.92 -27.29 12.01
N GLU A 395 16.74 -26.53 12.72
CA GLU A 395 17.26 -26.85 14.06
C GLU A 395 16.38 -26.35 15.23
N ASP A 396 15.16 -25.85 14.96
CA ASP A 396 14.20 -25.28 15.92
C ASP A 396 14.75 -24.10 16.73
N LYS A 397 15.63 -23.30 16.12
CA LYS A 397 16.26 -22.09 16.67
C LYS A 397 15.61 -20.81 16.13
N ASN A 398 14.30 -20.68 16.29
CA ASN A 398 13.51 -19.58 15.70
C ASN A 398 13.98 -18.19 16.13
N GLY A 399 14.43 -18.06 17.39
CA GLY A 399 15.02 -16.81 17.88
C GLY A 399 16.28 -16.40 17.11
N GLN A 400 17.12 -17.36 16.71
CA GLN A 400 18.32 -17.09 15.90
C GLN A 400 17.95 -16.75 14.46
N ALA A 401 16.98 -17.46 13.86
CA ALA A 401 16.45 -17.14 12.53
C ALA A 401 15.89 -15.70 12.47
N LYS A 402 15.08 -15.31 13.47
CA LYS A 402 14.53 -13.95 13.60
C LYS A 402 15.63 -12.91 13.82
N ASN A 403 16.70 -13.27 14.54
CA ASN A 403 17.82 -12.36 14.78
C ASN A 403 18.57 -12.04 13.47
N VAL A 404 18.83 -13.06 12.64
CA VAL A 404 19.44 -12.89 11.31
C VAL A 404 18.57 -12.00 10.42
N LEU A 405 17.26 -12.26 10.35
CA LEU A 405 16.35 -11.39 9.60
C LEU A 405 16.44 -9.92 10.07
N THR A 406 16.49 -9.71 11.39
CA THR A 406 16.52 -8.37 11.99
C THR A 406 17.82 -7.63 11.69
N VAL A 407 18.97 -8.28 11.90
CA VAL A 407 20.29 -7.70 11.64
C VAL A 407 20.43 -7.38 10.16
N PHE A 408 20.08 -8.31 9.28
CA PHE A 408 20.11 -8.11 7.83
C PHE A 408 19.25 -6.90 7.44
N SER A 409 18.00 -6.85 7.92
CA SER A 409 17.07 -5.75 7.65
C SER A 409 17.66 -4.41 8.08
N ASP A 410 18.14 -4.31 9.31
CA ASP A 410 18.63 -3.05 9.89
C ASP A 410 19.89 -2.54 9.17
N LYS A 411 20.79 -3.44 8.80
CA LYS A 411 22.03 -3.08 8.10
C LYS A 411 21.79 -2.71 6.65
N THR A 412 20.84 -3.37 5.98
CA THR A 412 20.62 -3.20 4.52
C THR A 412 19.58 -2.14 4.16
N LYS A 413 18.70 -1.72 5.09
CA LYS A 413 17.58 -0.78 4.85
C LYS A 413 17.93 0.54 4.14
N ARG A 414 19.19 0.98 4.15
CA ARG A 414 19.66 2.23 3.52
C ARG A 414 20.81 2.01 2.54
N MET A 415 21.12 0.75 2.23
CA MET A 415 22.21 0.40 1.34
C MET A 415 21.73 0.45 -0.11
N LYS A 416 22.46 1.18 -0.95
CA LYS A 416 22.18 1.24 -2.39
C LYS A 416 22.27 -0.17 -2.98
N GLY A 417 21.23 -0.61 -3.70
CA GLY A 417 21.17 -1.94 -4.30
C GLY A 417 20.48 -3.02 -3.45
N PHE A 418 20.07 -2.70 -2.22
CA PHE A 418 19.28 -3.58 -1.33
C PHE A 418 17.80 -3.20 -1.23
N ASP A 419 17.34 -2.28 -2.08
CA ASP A 419 15.93 -1.87 -2.14
C ASP A 419 15.04 -3.09 -2.39
N GLY A 420 14.10 -3.37 -1.48
CA GLY A 420 13.18 -4.51 -1.56
C GLY A 420 13.70 -5.85 -1.01
N TYR A 421 15.01 -6.00 -0.73
CA TYR A 421 15.55 -7.27 -0.23
C TYR A 421 15.14 -7.58 1.20
N THR A 422 14.93 -6.55 2.02
CA THR A 422 14.44 -6.70 3.39
C THR A 422 13.01 -7.25 3.40
N GLU A 423 12.15 -6.70 2.55
CA GLU A 423 10.77 -7.13 2.37
C GLU A 423 10.72 -8.55 1.81
N LYS A 424 11.51 -8.82 0.76
CA LYS A 424 11.64 -10.15 0.17
C LYS A 424 12.09 -11.20 1.18
N LEU A 425 13.13 -10.91 1.97
CA LEU A 425 13.65 -11.83 2.99
C LEU A 425 12.61 -12.13 4.08
N ARG A 426 11.87 -11.11 4.51
CA ARG A 426 10.79 -11.28 5.49
C ARG A 426 9.62 -12.08 4.92
N TYR A 427 9.28 -11.88 3.65
CA TYR A 427 8.22 -12.65 2.98
C TYR A 427 8.58 -14.14 2.90
N GLU A 428 9.82 -14.46 2.49
CA GLU A 428 10.33 -15.83 2.48
C GLU A 428 10.39 -16.45 3.88
N PHE A 429 10.85 -15.69 4.89
CA PHE A 429 10.87 -16.14 6.28
C PHE A 429 9.47 -16.49 6.79
N ALA A 430 8.46 -15.67 6.48
CA ALA A 430 7.07 -15.94 6.82
C ALA A 430 6.56 -17.24 6.16
N GLY A 431 6.93 -17.48 4.90
CA GLY A 431 6.61 -18.73 4.21
C GLY A 431 7.24 -19.96 4.87
N MET A 432 8.51 -19.86 5.28
CA MET A 432 9.20 -20.94 6.01
C MET A 432 8.56 -21.23 7.38
N LEU A 433 8.02 -20.22 8.06
CA LEU A 433 7.25 -20.41 9.29
C LEU A 433 5.94 -21.17 9.02
N CYS A 434 5.25 -20.90 7.92
CA CYS A 434 4.08 -21.68 7.51
C CYS A 434 4.43 -23.16 7.26
N ASP A 435 5.55 -23.45 6.59
CA ASP A 435 6.02 -24.83 6.38
C ASP A 435 6.27 -25.57 7.70
N LYS A 436 6.69 -24.84 8.74
CA LYS A 436 6.88 -25.32 10.12
C LYS A 436 5.59 -25.35 10.95
N LYS A 437 4.45 -24.96 10.38
CA LYS A 437 3.15 -24.80 11.07
C LYS A 437 3.16 -23.73 12.17
N GLU A 438 4.07 -22.77 12.09
CA GLU A 438 4.16 -21.59 12.96
C GLU A 438 3.35 -20.44 12.39
N TYR A 439 2.07 -20.70 12.08
CA TYR A 439 1.22 -19.78 11.34
C TYR A 439 0.98 -18.43 12.04
N GLY A 440 1.06 -18.41 13.37
CA GLY A 440 0.88 -17.19 14.17
C GLY A 440 2.03 -16.21 13.96
N ASP A 441 3.25 -16.70 14.10
CA ASP A 441 4.46 -15.93 13.83
C ASP A 441 4.54 -15.55 12.35
N ALA A 442 4.16 -16.45 11.44
CA ALA A 442 4.10 -16.17 10.00
C ALA A 442 3.16 -14.99 9.69
N ARG A 443 1.95 -14.98 10.26
CA ARG A 443 0.99 -13.87 10.11
C ARG A 443 1.59 -12.55 10.56
N GLU A 444 2.24 -12.52 11.73
CA GLU A 444 2.88 -11.29 12.21
C GLU A 444 3.92 -10.77 11.22
N GLN A 445 4.71 -11.66 10.62
CA GLN A 445 5.68 -11.28 9.59
C GLN A 445 5.02 -10.75 8.32
N TYR A 446 3.93 -11.37 7.86
CA TYR A 446 3.18 -10.90 6.71
C TYR A 446 2.52 -9.53 6.94
N LEU A 447 1.98 -9.26 8.14
CA LEU A 447 1.39 -7.95 8.42
C LEU A 447 2.42 -6.81 8.47
N LEU A 448 3.65 -7.10 8.89
CA LEU A 448 4.74 -6.12 8.90
C LEU A 448 5.17 -5.68 7.48
N LEU A 449 4.80 -6.45 6.44
CA LEU A 449 5.15 -6.18 5.04
C LEU A 449 4.25 -5.14 4.37
N GLY A 450 3.12 -4.76 4.96
CA GLY A 450 2.21 -3.78 4.36
C GLY A 450 1.71 -4.23 2.98
N GLU A 451 1.92 -3.41 1.94
CA GLU A 451 1.47 -3.69 0.56
C GLU A 451 2.48 -4.49 -0.29
N TYR A 452 3.50 -5.11 0.33
CA TYR A 452 4.47 -5.92 -0.41
C TYR A 452 3.85 -7.26 -0.85
N GLU A 453 3.81 -7.49 -2.16
CA GLU A 453 3.21 -8.68 -2.80
C GLU A 453 1.76 -8.94 -2.36
N ASP A 454 1.41 -10.18 -1.99
CA ASP A 454 0.10 -10.59 -1.50
C ASP A 454 0.11 -10.85 0.03
N SER A 455 0.99 -10.17 0.76
CA SER A 455 1.20 -10.32 2.21
C SER A 455 -0.09 -10.33 3.04
N ALA A 456 -1.03 -9.41 2.79
CA ALA A 456 -2.30 -9.36 3.50
C ALA A 456 -3.14 -10.63 3.26
N LYS A 457 -3.14 -11.14 2.03
CA LYS A 457 -3.81 -12.40 1.69
C LYS A 457 -3.11 -13.59 2.33
N LYS A 458 -1.77 -13.61 2.33
CA LYS A 458 -0.97 -14.64 3.00
C LYS A 458 -1.16 -14.67 4.51
N ALA A 459 -1.32 -13.50 5.13
CA ALA A 459 -1.68 -13.37 6.54
C ALA A 459 -3.03 -14.04 6.84
N GLU A 460 -4.04 -13.84 6.00
CA GLU A 460 -5.33 -14.53 6.10
C GLU A 460 -5.19 -16.06 5.85
N GLU A 461 -4.50 -16.46 4.78
CA GLU A 461 -4.25 -17.88 4.45
C GLU A 461 -3.59 -18.62 5.61
N SER A 462 -2.61 -18.00 6.29
CA SER A 462 -1.98 -18.61 7.47
C SER A 462 -2.97 -18.85 8.62
N MET A 463 -3.96 -17.98 8.80
CA MET A 463 -5.01 -18.18 9.81
C MET A 463 -5.98 -19.28 9.42
N ASP A 464 -6.34 -19.37 8.14
CA ASP A 464 -7.14 -20.48 7.62
C ASP A 464 -6.41 -21.82 7.79
N GLU A 465 -5.11 -21.88 7.51
CA GLU A 465 -4.28 -23.07 7.71
C GLU A 465 -4.18 -23.45 9.19
N MET A 466 -4.00 -22.48 10.08
CA MET A 466 -4.00 -22.74 11.52
C MET A 466 -5.36 -23.24 12.03
N TYR A 467 -6.46 -22.64 11.57
CA TYR A 467 -7.81 -23.07 11.88
C TYR A 467 -8.02 -24.53 11.45
N ASN A 468 -7.62 -24.88 10.22
CA ASN A 468 -7.71 -26.25 9.72
C ASN A 468 -6.82 -27.21 10.52
N TYR A 469 -5.61 -26.80 10.90
CA TYR A 469 -4.73 -27.61 11.72
C TYR A 469 -5.37 -28.01 13.05
N TYR A 470 -6.02 -27.07 13.77
CA TYR A 470 -6.70 -27.39 15.03
C TYR A 470 -7.90 -28.32 14.86
N ILE A 471 -8.58 -28.27 13.71
CA ILE A 471 -9.69 -29.18 13.39
C ILE A 471 -9.16 -30.57 13.08
N GLU A 472 -8.18 -30.68 12.18
CA GLU A 472 -7.61 -31.95 11.73
C GLU A 472 -6.89 -32.70 12.86
N SER A 473 -6.31 -31.97 13.82
CA SER A 473 -5.65 -32.53 15.00
C SER A 473 -6.58 -32.81 16.19
N ASP A 474 -7.90 -32.57 16.06
CA ASP A 474 -8.91 -32.65 17.13
C ASP A 474 -8.60 -31.79 18.37
N GLN A 475 -7.92 -30.66 18.16
CA GLN A 475 -7.51 -29.70 19.21
C GLN A 475 -8.44 -28.48 19.27
N LEU A 476 -9.75 -28.68 19.09
CA LEU A 476 -10.73 -27.60 18.95
C LEU A 476 -10.74 -26.58 20.11
N ILE A 477 -10.59 -27.04 21.35
CA ILE A 477 -10.61 -26.16 22.54
C ILE A 477 -9.36 -25.27 22.56
N ILE A 478 -8.18 -25.86 22.26
CA ILE A 478 -6.91 -25.12 22.18
C ILE A 478 -6.98 -24.11 21.05
N GLY A 479 -7.50 -24.52 19.88
CA GLY A 479 -7.72 -23.62 18.77
C GLY A 479 -8.65 -22.46 19.11
N TYR A 480 -9.78 -22.72 19.77
CA TYR A 480 -10.68 -21.65 20.20
C TYR A 480 -9.97 -20.68 21.14
N GLN A 481 -9.25 -21.17 22.15
CA GLN A 481 -8.51 -20.32 23.09
C GLN A 481 -7.49 -19.42 22.37
N TYR A 482 -6.77 -19.99 21.41
CA TYR A 482 -5.81 -19.25 20.60
C TYR A 482 -6.49 -18.10 19.80
N PHE A 483 -7.58 -18.42 19.09
CA PHE A 483 -8.31 -17.41 18.30
C PHE A 483 -9.05 -16.39 19.19
N ASP A 484 -9.45 -16.75 20.41
CA ASP A 484 -10.02 -15.85 21.40
C ASP A 484 -8.99 -14.84 21.93
N ASP A 485 -7.78 -15.32 22.21
CA ASP A 485 -6.64 -14.48 22.60
C ASP A 485 -6.25 -13.51 21.48
N LEU A 486 -6.19 -13.99 20.22
CA LEU A 486 -5.92 -13.15 19.06
C LEU A 486 -6.99 -12.09 18.86
N TYR A 487 -8.27 -12.47 18.93
CA TYR A 487 -9.39 -11.54 18.80
C TYR A 487 -9.34 -10.46 19.88
N THR A 488 -8.96 -10.82 21.11
CA THR A 488 -8.82 -9.86 22.22
C THR A 488 -7.69 -8.85 21.97
N LYS A 489 -6.60 -9.27 21.32
CA LYS A 489 -5.48 -8.39 20.95
C LYS A 489 -5.78 -7.53 19.72
N HIS A 490 -6.64 -8.01 18.82
CA HIS A 490 -6.91 -7.41 17.50
C HIS A 490 -8.42 -7.39 17.21
N LEU A 491 -9.16 -6.56 17.97
CA LEU A 491 -10.63 -6.51 17.92
C LEU A 491 -11.21 -6.15 16.54
N ASP A 492 -10.43 -5.45 15.71
CA ASP A 492 -10.84 -5.00 14.37
C ASP A 492 -10.57 -6.03 13.25
N ASP A 493 -10.03 -7.21 13.58
CA ASP A 493 -9.77 -8.26 12.59
C ASP A 493 -11.03 -9.11 12.33
N ASP A 494 -11.73 -8.76 11.25
CA ASP A 494 -12.95 -9.44 10.80
C ASP A 494 -12.73 -10.92 10.45
N HIS A 495 -11.54 -11.28 9.95
CA HIS A 495 -11.21 -12.65 9.54
C HIS A 495 -10.99 -13.54 10.77
N VAL A 496 -10.18 -13.09 11.73
CA VAL A 496 -9.98 -13.77 13.02
C VAL A 496 -11.30 -13.90 13.78
N ARG A 497 -12.13 -12.84 13.78
CA ARG A 497 -13.47 -12.87 14.40
C ARG A 497 -14.35 -13.97 13.81
N LYS A 498 -14.31 -14.16 12.48
CA LYS A 498 -15.06 -15.20 11.78
C LYS A 498 -14.57 -16.61 12.18
N LEU A 499 -13.28 -16.87 12.13
CA LEU A 499 -12.70 -18.18 12.48
C LEU A 499 -12.96 -18.54 13.95
N ARG A 500 -12.82 -17.58 14.86
CA ARG A 500 -13.18 -17.72 16.27
C ARG A 500 -14.64 -18.16 16.46
N LYS A 501 -15.58 -17.53 15.75
CA LYS A 501 -17.01 -17.90 15.81
C LYS A 501 -17.24 -19.32 15.31
N GLU A 502 -16.64 -19.71 14.18
CA GLU A 502 -16.80 -21.07 13.65
C GLU A 502 -16.20 -22.13 14.61
N LEU A 503 -15.03 -21.87 15.21
CA LEU A 503 -14.47 -22.75 16.25
C LEU A 503 -15.40 -22.86 17.47
N SER A 504 -16.00 -21.75 17.92
CA SER A 504 -16.93 -21.79 19.05
C SER A 504 -18.12 -22.71 18.78
N LYS A 505 -18.62 -22.75 17.53
CA LYS A 505 -19.67 -23.69 17.14
C LYS A 505 -19.21 -25.13 17.28
N LEU A 506 -18.04 -25.47 16.73
CA LEU A 506 -17.49 -26.83 16.75
C LEU A 506 -17.22 -27.32 18.18
N VAL A 507 -16.65 -26.45 19.02
CA VAL A 507 -16.44 -26.74 20.46
C VAL A 507 -17.77 -26.96 21.18
N GLY A 508 -18.78 -26.12 20.90
CA GLY A 508 -20.13 -26.29 21.44
C GLY A 508 -20.77 -27.62 21.02
N GLU A 509 -20.64 -28.02 19.75
CA GLU A 509 -21.15 -29.30 19.24
C GLU A 509 -20.46 -30.51 19.88
N ARG A 510 -19.15 -30.40 20.19
CA ARG A 510 -18.40 -31.44 20.92
C ARG A 510 -18.96 -31.60 22.34
N PHE A 511 -19.03 -30.51 23.11
CA PHE A 511 -19.58 -30.56 24.48
C PHE A 511 -21.04 -31.03 24.51
N TYR A 512 -21.84 -30.64 23.52
CA TYR A 512 -23.22 -31.12 23.42
C TYR A 512 -23.29 -32.64 23.26
N ARG A 513 -22.42 -33.22 22.42
CA ARG A 513 -22.34 -34.67 22.21
C ARG A 513 -21.86 -35.42 23.44
N ASP A 514 -20.97 -34.80 24.20
CA ASP A 514 -20.39 -35.36 25.43
C ASP A 514 -21.34 -35.23 26.64
N GLY A 515 -22.52 -34.63 26.47
CA GLY A 515 -23.50 -34.40 27.54
C GLY A 515 -23.16 -33.23 28.46
N GLU A 516 -22.14 -32.43 28.13
CA GLU A 516 -21.73 -31.26 28.91
C GLU A 516 -22.53 -30.00 28.49
N TYR A 517 -23.86 -30.04 28.62
CA TYR A 517 -24.74 -29.02 28.01
C TYR A 517 -24.46 -27.59 28.51
N ASN A 518 -24.13 -27.38 29.79
CA ASN A 518 -23.80 -26.04 30.29
C ASN A 518 -22.56 -25.44 29.60
N LYS A 519 -21.54 -26.26 29.33
CA LYS A 519 -20.36 -25.83 28.57
C LYS A 519 -20.76 -25.55 27.13
N ALA A 520 -21.54 -26.43 26.49
CA ALA A 520 -22.03 -26.24 25.13
C ALA A 520 -22.77 -24.90 24.95
N ILE A 521 -23.64 -24.53 25.91
CA ILE A 521 -24.39 -23.27 25.91
C ILE A 521 -23.45 -22.06 25.89
N GLN A 522 -22.35 -22.07 26.66
CA GLN A 522 -21.39 -20.96 26.69
C GLN A 522 -20.80 -20.67 25.31
N TYR A 523 -20.41 -21.71 24.58
CA TYR A 523 -19.86 -21.57 23.22
C TYR A 523 -20.93 -21.26 22.17
N PHE A 524 -22.10 -21.89 22.25
CA PHE A 524 -23.21 -21.59 21.35
C PHE A 524 -23.67 -20.14 21.46
N ARG A 525 -23.66 -19.54 22.65
CA ARG A 525 -24.00 -18.11 22.81
C ARG A 525 -23.05 -17.19 22.04
N ILE A 526 -21.78 -17.54 21.90
CA ILE A 526 -20.81 -16.78 21.10
C ILE A 526 -21.16 -16.88 19.61
N TYR A 527 -21.39 -18.09 19.11
CA TYR A 527 -21.71 -18.32 17.69
C TYR A 527 -23.08 -17.76 17.27
N TYR A 528 -24.10 -17.87 18.12
CA TYR A 528 -25.47 -17.45 17.84
C TYR A 528 -25.80 -16.01 18.27
N ALA A 529 -24.83 -15.23 18.75
CA ALA A 529 -25.06 -13.87 19.27
C ALA A 529 -25.82 -12.98 18.27
N ASP A 530 -25.46 -13.04 16.99
CA ASP A 530 -25.98 -12.25 15.88
C ASP A 530 -26.89 -13.04 14.92
N LYS A 531 -27.23 -14.30 15.26
CA LYS A 531 -28.06 -15.15 14.40
C LYS A 531 -29.52 -15.12 14.84
N THR A 532 -30.42 -15.12 13.86
CA THR A 532 -31.87 -15.20 14.08
C THR A 532 -32.31 -16.62 14.44
N ASP A 533 -31.72 -17.62 13.78
CA ASP A 533 -31.93 -19.03 14.10
C ASP A 533 -30.94 -19.47 15.17
N LYS A 534 -31.48 -19.90 16.32
CA LYS A 534 -30.74 -20.34 17.50
C LYS A 534 -31.13 -21.75 17.93
N ALA A 535 -31.67 -22.57 17.03
CA ALA A 535 -32.23 -23.89 17.35
C ALA A 535 -31.30 -24.75 18.22
N ARG A 536 -30.01 -24.88 17.87
CA ARG A 536 -29.07 -25.68 18.66
C ARG A 536 -28.72 -25.12 20.03
N LEU A 537 -28.74 -23.79 20.20
CA LEU A 537 -28.60 -23.20 21.53
C LEU A 537 -29.79 -23.59 22.40
N TYR A 538 -31.01 -23.48 21.87
CA TYR A 538 -32.23 -23.84 22.60
C TYR A 538 -32.32 -25.33 22.91
N ASP A 539 -31.89 -26.20 21.99
CA ASP A 539 -31.76 -27.64 22.26
C ASP A 539 -30.83 -27.90 23.44
N ALA A 540 -29.68 -27.24 23.50
CA ALA A 540 -28.73 -27.38 24.61
C ALA A 540 -29.30 -26.84 25.93
N GLU A 541 -29.99 -25.70 25.91
CA GLU A 541 -30.69 -25.14 27.06
C GLU A 541 -31.79 -26.09 27.56
N TYR A 542 -32.56 -26.69 26.67
CA TYR A 542 -33.59 -27.68 27.01
C TYR A 542 -32.98 -28.95 27.62
N MET A 543 -31.93 -29.51 27.00
CA MET A 543 -31.25 -30.70 27.53
C MET A 543 -30.61 -30.45 28.90
N TYR A 544 -30.05 -29.24 29.13
CA TYR A 544 -29.59 -28.85 30.45
C TYR A 544 -30.73 -28.81 31.49
N CYS A 545 -31.92 -28.36 31.10
CA CYS A 545 -33.11 -28.40 31.96
C CYS A 545 -33.53 -29.84 32.26
N VAL A 546 -33.51 -30.73 31.27
CA VAL A 546 -33.84 -32.16 31.46
C VAL A 546 -32.87 -32.83 32.43
N GLU A 547 -31.55 -32.62 32.30
CA GLU A 547 -30.56 -33.18 33.24
C GLU A 547 -30.74 -32.70 34.68
N ASN A 548 -31.23 -31.46 34.84
CA ASN A 548 -31.46 -30.86 36.15
C ASN A 548 -32.94 -30.93 36.57
N MET A 549 -33.75 -31.80 35.95
CA MET A 549 -35.18 -31.91 36.24
C MET A 549 -35.46 -32.33 37.68
N ASP A 550 -34.71 -33.29 38.21
CA ASP A 550 -34.90 -33.81 39.57
C ASP A 550 -34.46 -32.81 40.65
N LYS A 551 -33.52 -31.92 40.32
CA LYS A 551 -33.02 -30.89 41.23
C LYS A 551 -32.70 -29.59 40.47
N PRO A 552 -33.72 -28.79 40.11
CA PRO A 552 -33.52 -27.61 39.28
C PRO A 552 -32.71 -26.53 40.00
N ASP A 553 -31.68 -26.01 39.35
CA ASP A 553 -30.93 -24.85 39.81
C ASP A 553 -31.57 -23.55 39.27
N ASN A 554 -31.02 -22.38 39.63
CA ASN A 554 -31.55 -21.11 39.16
C ASN A 554 -31.42 -20.93 37.64
N LEU A 555 -30.38 -21.52 37.04
CA LEU A 555 -30.05 -21.34 35.64
C LEU A 555 -30.97 -22.19 34.76
N SER A 556 -31.23 -23.44 35.13
CA SER A 556 -32.18 -24.33 34.45
C SER A 556 -33.59 -23.77 34.50
N LYS A 557 -34.02 -23.18 35.63
CA LYS A 557 -35.31 -22.48 35.72
C LYS A 557 -35.40 -21.30 34.77
N GLN A 558 -34.38 -20.44 34.74
CA GLN A 558 -34.36 -19.29 33.85
C GLN A 558 -34.43 -19.71 32.37
N TYR A 559 -33.67 -20.73 31.98
CA TYR A 559 -33.70 -21.25 30.62
C TYR A 559 -35.06 -21.85 30.27
N LEU A 560 -35.66 -22.59 31.20
CA LEU A 560 -36.96 -23.21 30.99
C LEU A 560 -38.09 -22.19 30.86
N GLU A 561 -38.08 -21.12 31.68
CA GLU A 561 -39.01 -20.00 31.55
C GLU A 561 -38.93 -19.38 30.16
N GLN A 562 -37.71 -19.09 29.69
CA GLN A 562 -37.48 -18.54 28.36
C GLN A 562 -37.96 -19.50 27.25
N LEU A 563 -37.68 -20.80 27.37
CA LEU A 563 -38.12 -21.85 26.43
C LEU A 563 -39.65 -21.97 26.36
N VAL A 564 -40.35 -21.80 27.49
CA VAL A 564 -41.81 -21.78 27.53
C VAL A 564 -42.36 -20.53 26.85
N GLU A 565 -41.81 -19.35 27.15
CA GLU A 565 -42.25 -18.08 26.55
C GLU A 565 -42.12 -18.09 25.02
N MET A 566 -41.06 -18.70 24.49
CA MET A 566 -40.86 -18.83 23.05
C MET A 566 -41.68 -19.97 22.40
N GLY A 567 -42.39 -20.78 23.19
CA GLY A 567 -43.16 -21.92 22.69
C GLY A 567 -42.29 -23.09 22.20
N TYR A 568 -41.11 -23.30 22.80
CA TYR A 568 -40.23 -24.41 22.44
C TYR A 568 -40.91 -25.76 22.76
N PRO A 569 -40.94 -26.73 21.82
CA PRO A 569 -41.63 -28.00 22.01
C PRO A 569 -41.19 -28.76 23.27
N GLY A 570 -42.16 -29.20 24.08
CA GLY A 570 -41.90 -29.96 25.32
C GLY A 570 -41.48 -29.12 26.53
N ALA A 571 -41.14 -27.83 26.37
CA ALA A 571 -40.72 -26.98 27.48
C ALA A 571 -41.83 -26.76 28.53
N ALA A 572 -43.08 -26.56 28.07
CA ALA A 572 -44.22 -26.39 28.98
C ALA A 572 -44.52 -27.67 29.77
N ASP A 573 -44.42 -28.83 29.12
CA ASP A 573 -44.61 -30.13 29.77
C ASP A 573 -43.48 -30.43 30.76
N LEU A 574 -42.23 -30.10 30.40
CA LEU A 574 -41.07 -30.23 31.29
C LEU A 574 -41.21 -29.33 32.52
N LYS A 575 -41.68 -28.08 32.33
CA LYS A 575 -41.95 -27.15 33.43
C LYS A 575 -43.02 -27.69 34.37
N ASN A 576 -44.16 -28.13 33.82
CA ASN A 576 -45.20 -28.79 34.61
C ASN A 576 -44.67 -30.02 35.35
N GLY A 577 -43.80 -30.81 34.70
CA GLY A 577 -43.14 -31.97 35.30
C GLY A 577 -42.24 -31.61 36.48
N MET A 578 -41.41 -30.56 36.35
CA MET A 578 -40.58 -30.04 37.44
C MET A 578 -41.41 -29.49 38.60
N ASP A 579 -42.59 -28.91 38.31
CA ASP A 579 -43.49 -28.37 39.31
C ASP A 579 -44.31 -29.47 40.03
N THR A 580 -44.37 -30.69 39.48
CA THR A 580 -45.09 -31.84 40.06
C THR A 580 -44.20 -32.84 40.81
N TRP A 581 -44.42 -33.00 42.12
CA TRP A 581 -43.72 -34.00 42.94
C TRP A 581 -44.48 -35.34 42.94
N LYS A 582 -43.77 -36.48 42.81
CA LYS A 582 -44.33 -37.84 43.03
C LYS A 582 -43.75 -38.45 44.30
N ILE A 583 -44.59 -38.72 45.29
CA ILE A 583 -44.23 -39.47 46.50
C ILE A 583 -44.81 -40.88 46.37
N ASN A 584 -43.95 -41.91 46.40
CA ASN A 584 -44.37 -43.30 46.40
C ASN A 584 -44.49 -43.79 47.85
N VAL A 585 -45.72 -44.10 48.29
CA VAL A 585 -45.99 -44.68 49.62
C VAL A 585 -46.24 -46.17 49.45
N TRP A 586 -45.48 -47.01 50.15
CA TRP A 586 -45.69 -48.46 50.18
C TRP A 586 -46.54 -48.82 51.40
N VAL A 587 -47.68 -49.46 51.15
CA VAL A 587 -48.58 -49.94 52.21
C VAL A 587 -48.59 -51.46 52.19
N GLU A 588 -47.98 -52.11 53.17
CA GLU A 588 -48.06 -53.56 53.35
C GLU A 588 -49.36 -53.95 54.07
N ASN A 589 -50.46 -54.17 53.34
CA ASN A 589 -51.31 -55.37 53.53
C ASN A 589 -52.35 -55.58 52.41
N SER A 590 -52.44 -56.83 51.94
CA SER A 590 -53.43 -57.47 51.05
C SER A 590 -54.08 -56.65 49.91
N GLY A 591 -53.28 -55.99 49.07
CA GLY A 591 -53.66 -55.58 47.71
C GLY A 591 -52.65 -54.62 47.06
N GLN A 592 -52.40 -54.73 45.75
CA GLN A 592 -51.60 -53.74 45.00
C GLN A 592 -52.47 -52.54 44.62
N TYR A 593 -52.20 -51.37 45.22
CA TYR A 593 -52.83 -50.11 44.85
C TYR A 593 -51.76 -49.10 44.41
N GLN A 594 -52.01 -48.40 43.30
CA GLN A 594 -51.18 -47.28 42.88
C GLN A 594 -51.79 -45.99 43.43
N VAL A 595 -51.06 -45.29 44.30
CA VAL A 595 -51.45 -43.99 44.86
C VAL A 595 -50.67 -42.91 44.12
N ILE A 596 -51.37 -42.03 43.40
CA ILE A 596 -50.77 -40.86 42.76
C ILE A 596 -51.16 -39.64 43.57
N ILE A 597 -50.16 -38.98 44.16
CA ILE A 597 -50.31 -37.74 44.93
C ILE A 597 -49.94 -36.58 44.00
N HIS A 598 -50.92 -35.75 43.66
CA HIS A 598 -50.68 -34.48 42.98
C HIS A 598 -50.58 -33.37 44.03
N VAL A 599 -49.47 -32.62 44.01
CA VAL A 599 -49.30 -31.40 44.82
C VAL A 599 -49.28 -30.22 43.86
N GLU A 600 -50.36 -29.43 43.87
CA GLU A 600 -50.47 -28.22 43.07
C GLU A 600 -50.24 -27.01 43.97
N CYS A 601 -49.15 -26.27 43.76
CA CYS A 601 -48.81 -25.08 44.51
C CYS A 601 -49.29 -23.85 43.74
N SER A 602 -50.43 -23.28 44.14
CA SER A 602 -50.90 -22.02 43.55
C SER A 602 -50.52 -20.84 44.45
N ARG A 603 -49.85 -19.84 43.86
CA ARG A 603 -49.53 -18.59 44.57
C ARG A 603 -50.76 -17.68 44.51
N ALA A 604 -51.62 -17.72 45.53
CA ALA A 604 -52.63 -16.68 45.69
C ALA A 604 -51.94 -15.39 46.15
N SER A 605 -52.26 -14.28 45.51
CA SER A 605 -51.84 -12.93 45.89
C SER A 605 -52.37 -12.57 47.28
N GLY A 606 -51.63 -12.93 48.34
CA GLY A 606 -52.09 -12.73 49.72
C GLY A 606 -51.35 -13.49 50.82
N GLY A 607 -50.23 -14.16 50.54
CA GLY A 607 -49.43 -14.83 51.57
C GLY A 607 -49.95 -16.20 52.02
N THR A 608 -51.18 -16.57 51.68
CA THR A 608 -51.71 -17.92 51.98
C THR A 608 -51.19 -18.94 50.97
N LEU A 609 -50.56 -20.02 51.46
CA LEU A 609 -50.22 -21.19 50.67
C LEU A 609 -51.41 -22.17 50.76
N GLU A 610 -52.10 -22.33 49.63
CA GLU A 610 -53.11 -23.37 49.46
C GLU A 610 -52.49 -24.52 48.66
N TYR A 611 -52.55 -25.73 49.22
CA TYR A 611 -52.16 -26.93 48.51
C TYR A 611 -53.30 -27.95 48.56
N ASN A 612 -53.60 -28.51 47.38
CA ASN A 612 -54.60 -29.56 47.23
C ASN A 612 -53.87 -30.88 47.07
N VAL A 613 -54.13 -31.83 47.98
CA VAL A 613 -53.64 -33.20 47.85
C VAL A 613 -54.77 -34.06 47.32
N THR A 614 -54.66 -34.45 46.06
CA THR A 614 -55.62 -35.39 45.44
C THR A 614 -55.03 -36.77 45.39
N THR A 615 -55.71 -37.73 46.03
CA THR A 615 -55.36 -39.16 45.99
C THR A 615 -56.36 -39.89 45.11
N LYS A 616 -55.88 -40.54 44.05
CA LYS A 616 -56.68 -41.44 43.20
C LYS A 616 -56.30 -42.89 43.47
N PHE A 617 -57.32 -43.72 43.66
CA PHE A 617 -57.18 -45.17 43.82
C PHE A 617 -57.50 -45.88 42.49
N THR A 618 -56.98 -47.10 42.33
CA THR A 618 -57.11 -47.91 41.11
C THR A 618 -58.53 -48.43 40.85
N ASP A 619 -59.42 -48.36 41.84
CA ASP A 619 -60.86 -48.65 41.72
C ASP A 619 -61.69 -47.46 41.20
N GLY A 620 -61.03 -46.34 40.89
CA GLY A 620 -61.67 -45.11 40.41
C GLY A 620 -62.15 -44.18 41.53
N ALA A 621 -61.95 -44.52 42.81
CA ALA A 621 -62.23 -43.60 43.91
C ALA A 621 -61.24 -42.41 43.88
N LYS A 622 -61.79 -41.20 44.01
CA LYS A 622 -61.03 -39.95 44.07
C LYS A 622 -61.28 -39.29 45.42
N TYR A 623 -60.22 -39.06 46.18
CA TYR A 623 -60.27 -38.29 47.42
C TYR A 623 -59.46 -37.00 47.24
N THR A 624 -59.95 -35.88 47.76
CA THR A 624 -59.29 -34.58 47.65
C THR A 624 -59.28 -33.95 49.04
N TYR A 625 -58.09 -33.79 49.60
CA TYR A 625 -57.87 -33.11 50.87
C TYR A 625 -57.33 -31.71 50.59
N ASN A 626 -58.05 -30.69 51.09
CA ASN A 626 -57.67 -29.30 50.97
C ASN A 626 -57.14 -28.84 52.34
N ALA A 627 -55.87 -28.44 52.41
CA ALA A 627 -55.30 -27.83 53.61
C ALA A 627 -54.90 -26.38 53.32
N THR A 628 -55.24 -25.50 54.26
CA THR A 628 -54.98 -24.05 54.20
C THR A 628 -54.09 -23.70 55.39
N ASN A 629 -52.87 -23.20 55.17
CA ASN A 629 -52.03 -22.69 56.25
C ASN A 629 -52.04 -21.15 56.26
N THR A 630 -52.44 -20.56 57.39
CA THR A 630 -52.75 -19.12 57.52
C THR A 630 -51.67 -18.28 58.22
N ASN A 631 -50.54 -18.87 58.63
CA ASN A 631 -49.46 -18.10 59.25
C ASN A 631 -48.32 -17.78 58.28
N ALA A 632 -48.51 -16.73 57.49
CA ALA A 632 -47.54 -16.22 56.55
C ALA A 632 -46.83 -14.98 57.12
N THR A 633 -45.63 -15.17 57.66
CA THR A 633 -44.66 -14.07 57.75
C THR A 633 -43.26 -14.57 57.44
N LYS A 634 -42.76 -14.11 56.27
CA LYS A 634 -41.39 -14.21 55.75
C LYS A 634 -40.77 -15.61 55.67
N VAL A 635 -40.68 -16.13 54.46
CA VAL A 635 -39.64 -17.11 54.11
C VAL A 635 -38.96 -16.72 52.80
N SER A 636 -37.72 -16.27 52.93
CA SER A 636 -36.75 -16.00 51.86
C SER A 636 -36.00 -17.28 51.50
N ASN A 637 -35.78 -17.55 50.19
CA ASN A 637 -34.82 -18.49 49.56
C ASN A 637 -34.61 -19.92 50.15
N GLY A 638 -35.33 -20.33 51.18
CA GLY A 638 -35.22 -21.62 51.88
C GLY A 638 -36.30 -22.65 51.51
N LEU A 639 -37.08 -22.42 50.44
CA LEU A 639 -38.20 -23.30 50.07
C LEU A 639 -37.81 -24.78 49.83
N TYR A 640 -36.53 -25.04 49.54
CA TYR A 640 -36.00 -26.38 49.30
C TYR A 640 -35.75 -27.21 50.57
N SER A 641 -35.36 -26.61 51.71
CA SER A 641 -35.24 -27.37 52.98
C SER A 641 -36.56 -27.44 53.73
N ASP A 642 -37.43 -26.46 53.52
CA ASP A 642 -38.68 -26.34 54.27
C ASP A 642 -39.71 -27.39 53.86
N MET A 643 -39.86 -27.72 52.57
CA MET A 643 -40.75 -28.82 52.17
C MET A 643 -40.34 -30.18 52.74
N TYR A 644 -39.05 -30.40 52.98
CA TYR A 644 -38.52 -31.62 53.62
C TYR A 644 -38.75 -31.62 55.15
N ASN A 645 -38.89 -30.44 55.78
CA ASN A 645 -39.14 -30.28 57.22
C ASN A 645 -40.63 -30.12 57.61
N TYR A 646 -41.53 -29.78 56.66
CA TYR A 646 -42.95 -29.50 56.95
C TYR A 646 -43.92 -30.63 56.62
N LEU A 647 -43.45 -31.79 56.14
CA LEU A 647 -44.26 -33.02 56.07
C LEU A 647 -44.35 -33.66 57.46
N SER A 648 -45.00 -32.95 58.39
CA SER A 648 -45.09 -33.36 59.80
C SER A 648 -46.11 -34.46 60.06
N TYR A 649 -47.02 -34.72 59.11
CA TYR A 649 -48.13 -35.66 59.27
C TYR A 649 -48.67 -36.15 57.91
N VAL A 650 -48.84 -37.47 57.78
CA VAL A 650 -49.47 -38.17 56.66
C VAL A 650 -50.48 -39.15 57.24
N GLY A 651 -51.77 -38.84 57.13
CA GLY A 651 -52.85 -39.75 57.52
C GLY A 651 -53.46 -40.44 56.31
N VAL A 652 -53.58 -41.77 56.37
CA VAL A 652 -54.29 -42.62 55.39
C VAL A 652 -55.62 -43.00 56.00
N TYR A 653 -56.73 -42.73 55.30
CA TYR A 653 -58.09 -42.99 55.78
C TYR A 653 -58.82 -43.97 54.86
N ASP A 654 -59.77 -44.73 55.41
CA ASP A 654 -60.68 -45.55 54.62
C ASP A 654 -61.79 -44.72 53.97
N LEU A 655 -62.60 -45.36 53.12
CA LEU A 655 -63.71 -44.73 52.41
C LEU A 655 -64.84 -44.24 53.33
N SER A 656 -64.85 -44.66 54.60
CA SER A 656 -65.80 -44.20 55.63
C SER A 656 -65.21 -43.06 56.49
N GLY A 657 -63.99 -42.61 56.19
CA GLY A 657 -63.30 -41.54 56.90
C GLY A 657 -62.55 -41.99 58.17
N ASN A 658 -62.40 -43.30 58.40
CA ASN A 658 -61.63 -43.80 59.55
C ASN A 658 -60.13 -43.76 59.22
N LEU A 659 -59.31 -43.25 60.14
CA LEU A 659 -57.86 -43.26 59.99
C LEU A 659 -57.35 -44.70 60.05
N LEU A 660 -56.75 -45.17 58.97
CA LEU A 660 -56.16 -46.49 58.81
C LEU A 660 -54.67 -46.53 59.21
N ALA A 661 -53.92 -45.49 58.89
CA ALA A 661 -52.50 -45.37 59.26
C ALA A 661 -52.10 -43.91 59.31
N GLU A 662 -51.19 -43.55 60.21
CA GLU A 662 -50.59 -42.22 60.22
C GLU A 662 -49.07 -42.30 60.32
N TRP A 663 -48.40 -41.35 59.66
CA TRP A 663 -46.98 -41.12 59.75
C TRP A 663 -46.72 -39.68 60.10
N THR A 664 -46.00 -39.47 61.19
CA THR A 664 -45.36 -38.20 61.52
C THR A 664 -43.88 -38.34 61.25
N HIS A 665 -43.23 -37.31 60.69
CA HIS A 665 -41.77 -37.30 60.61
C HIS A 665 -41.14 -37.28 62.00
#